data_AF-A0A6J4HP14-F1
#
_entry.id   AF-A0A6J4HP14-F1
#
_cell.length_a   1.000
_cell.length_b   1.000
_cell.length_c   1.000
_cell.angle_alpha   90.00
_cell.angle_beta   90.00
_cell.angle_gamma   90.00
#
_symmetry.space_group_name_H-M   'P 1'
#
loop_
_entity.id
_entity.type
_entity.pdbx_description
1 polymer ?
#
loop_
_entity_poly.entity_id
_entity_poly.type
_entity_poly.pdbx_seq_one_letter_code
_entity_poly.pdbx_strand_id
1 'polypeptide(L)'
;MPDASPAVLPPPLLATARLQFHENFTLDDAVPLVPYLKRLGITHLYASPILKARPGSTHGYDIVDHGQINPELGGEPALRRLHAALREAGVGLILDIVPNHMGVGGSDNAWWMDVLEWGRQSPYAPFFDIDWEPPDRSLTNRLLAPFLGEPYGEVLASGALKLRFEAKTGKFAAWYYEHRFPIAPQHYHHILVAAGDTAFAQLAQEFGRIGLRQRDRTTSRAEAERACASLRSLAAAEGGAAKIEAALAAFDPQSEEGRDRLHRLLERQHYRLAWWRAAADEINWRRFFDITSLAGLRIEVPEAFDATHELVLRLYAEGVIDGVRIDHVDGLADPRAYCRKLYRSMQAVRPDRAPLIWVEKILAPFEALRTDWMVDGTTGYDFMDEAAGVLHDPAGEAPLSALWTESTGRSSVFEDEAREARRQILRENLTSELNGTAAALKRVADRDLVTRDFTLTALRRALTEVLVHFPVYRLYITPGGRNAEDKRILDWALAGARRTVRATERPLIDLLDAWLGGEAPRSLPPATRRERLSAAIRFQQLSAPTAAKSVEDTAFYRYGRLISRNEVGADPGRFAVTPAGFHATARARAKNFPRALLATATHDHKRGEDTRARIAVLSEIPDEWAAVVNRWARL
;
A
#
# COMPACT_ATOMS: atom_id res chain seq x y z
N MET A 1 -25.45 -7.81 40.84
CA MET A 1 -26.13 -7.58 39.56
C MET A 1 -25.71 -6.20 39.08
N PRO A 2 -24.76 -6.05 38.15
CA PRO A 2 -24.52 -4.75 37.55
C PRO A 2 -25.68 -4.44 36.61
N ASP A 3 -26.19 -3.23 36.75
CA ASP A 3 -27.36 -2.67 36.10
C ASP A 3 -27.18 -2.70 34.56
N ALA A 4 -27.93 -3.57 33.89
CA ALA A 4 -27.97 -3.62 32.43
C ALA A 4 -28.82 -2.45 31.94
N SER A 5 -28.20 -1.26 31.84
CA SER A 5 -28.75 -0.16 31.05
C SER A 5 -29.17 -0.71 29.69
N PRO A 6 -30.41 -0.44 29.23
CA PRO A 6 -30.89 -0.96 27.95
C PRO A 6 -29.91 -0.56 26.86
N ALA A 7 -29.46 -1.55 26.07
CA ALA A 7 -28.56 -1.31 24.97
C ALA A 7 -29.19 -0.27 24.03
N VAL A 8 -28.69 0.96 24.07
CA VAL A 8 -29.09 2.01 23.12
C VAL A 8 -28.75 1.47 21.75
N LEU A 9 -29.78 1.19 20.95
CA LEU A 9 -29.58 0.77 19.57
C LEU A 9 -28.80 1.88 18.86
N PRO A 10 -27.83 1.52 18.01
CA PRO A 10 -27.08 2.50 17.24
C PRO A 10 -28.01 3.37 16.39
N PRO A 11 -27.63 4.62 16.14
CA PRO A 11 -28.40 5.49 15.26
C PRO A 11 -28.44 4.90 13.83
N PRO A 12 -29.53 5.11 13.07
CA PRO A 12 -29.52 4.80 11.65
C PRO A 12 -28.42 5.59 10.94
N LEU A 13 -27.74 4.94 9.99
CA LEU A 13 -26.77 5.60 9.13
C LEU A 13 -27.49 6.59 8.20
N LEU A 14 -27.15 7.88 8.31
CA LEU A 14 -27.72 8.96 7.49
C LEU A 14 -26.63 9.90 6.95
N ALA A 15 -25.69 10.31 7.82
CA ALA A 15 -24.60 11.21 7.46
C ALA A 15 -23.34 10.90 8.25
N THR A 16 -22.19 11.01 7.60
CA THR A 16 -20.87 10.82 8.20
C THR A 16 -20.09 12.13 8.24
N ALA A 17 -19.25 12.30 9.27
CA ALA A 17 -18.25 13.38 9.31
C ALA A 17 -16.85 12.77 9.44
N ARG A 18 -16.00 12.99 8.43
CA ARG A 18 -14.61 12.55 8.46
C ARG A 18 -13.78 13.45 9.37
N LEU A 19 -13.07 12.88 10.34
CA LEU A 19 -12.08 13.57 11.16
C LEU A 19 -10.68 12.99 10.91
N GLN A 20 -9.70 13.89 10.77
CA GLN A 20 -8.28 13.56 10.59
C GLN A 20 -7.55 13.66 11.92
N PHE A 21 -7.24 12.52 12.53
CA PHE A 21 -6.54 12.47 13.81
C PHE A 21 -5.02 12.48 13.65
N HIS A 22 -4.35 13.32 14.44
CA HIS A 22 -2.88 13.41 14.55
C HIS A 22 -2.51 14.05 15.90
N GLU A 23 -1.23 14.24 16.21
CA GLU A 23 -0.78 14.77 17.50
C GLU A 23 -1.36 16.15 17.88
N ASN A 24 -1.75 16.96 16.87
CA ASN A 24 -2.33 18.30 17.07
C ASN A 24 -3.87 18.31 16.96
N PHE A 25 -4.50 17.15 16.75
CA PHE A 25 -5.94 16.95 16.81
C PHE A 25 -6.22 15.49 17.20
N THR A 26 -6.21 15.23 18.50
CA THR A 26 -6.27 13.91 19.11
C THR A 26 -7.70 13.39 19.29
N LEU A 27 -7.85 12.17 19.80
CA LEU A 27 -9.18 11.62 20.12
C LEU A 27 -9.89 12.43 21.22
N ASP A 28 -9.14 13.01 22.15
CA ASP A 28 -9.71 13.88 23.19
C ASP A 28 -10.16 15.24 22.63
N ASP A 29 -9.47 15.77 21.62
CA ASP A 29 -9.87 17.02 20.96
C ASP A 29 -11.19 16.89 20.18
N ALA A 30 -11.54 15.68 19.75
CA ALA A 30 -12.83 15.41 19.10
C ALA A 30 -14.00 15.30 20.09
N VAL A 31 -13.77 14.98 21.37
CA VAL A 31 -14.82 14.87 22.40
C VAL A 31 -15.69 16.14 22.47
N PRO A 32 -15.14 17.36 22.62
CA PRO A 32 -15.95 18.58 22.70
C PRO A 32 -16.72 18.91 21.41
N LEU A 33 -16.36 18.30 20.27
CA LEU A 33 -17.08 18.50 19.00
C LEU A 33 -18.33 17.62 18.86
N VAL A 34 -18.45 16.54 19.64
CA VAL A 34 -19.59 15.60 19.53
C VAL A 34 -20.95 16.29 19.62
N PRO A 35 -21.22 17.21 20.57
CA PRO A 35 -22.50 17.93 20.62
C PRO A 35 -22.75 18.79 19.38
N TYR A 36 -21.69 19.39 18.82
CA TYR A 36 -21.79 20.17 17.58
C TYR A 36 -22.15 19.27 16.39
N LEU A 37 -21.42 18.16 16.20
CA LEU A 37 -21.69 17.20 15.13
C LEU A 37 -23.12 16.64 15.20
N LYS A 38 -23.61 16.38 16.42
CA LYS A 38 -25.00 15.94 16.61
C LYS A 38 -26.01 17.00 16.18
N ARG A 39 -25.81 18.26 16.57
CA ARG A 39 -26.68 19.38 16.13
C ARG A 39 -26.65 19.59 14.62
N LEU A 40 -25.50 19.34 13.99
CA LEU A 40 -25.35 19.38 12.53
C LEU A 40 -26.12 18.26 11.82
N GLY A 41 -26.52 17.20 12.54
CA GLY A 41 -27.26 16.06 11.99
C GLY A 41 -26.38 14.85 11.63
N ILE A 42 -25.11 14.85 12.02
CA ILE A 42 -24.21 13.72 11.79
C ILE A 42 -24.65 12.53 12.65
N THR A 43 -24.74 11.35 12.03
CA THR A 43 -25.10 10.12 12.75
C THR A 43 -23.92 9.21 13.01
N HIS A 44 -22.83 9.32 12.24
CA HIS A 44 -21.61 8.58 12.47
C HIS A 44 -20.38 9.46 12.30
N LEU A 45 -19.46 9.39 13.25
CA LEU A 45 -18.10 9.90 13.08
C LEU A 45 -17.32 8.90 12.23
N TYR A 46 -16.64 9.39 11.19
CA TYR A 46 -15.75 8.60 10.35
C TYR A 46 -14.30 8.97 10.71
N ALA A 47 -13.64 8.12 11.49
CA ALA A 47 -12.28 8.37 11.97
C ALA A 47 -11.24 7.99 10.91
N SER A 48 -10.17 8.78 10.76
CA SER A 48 -8.91 8.32 10.13
C SER A 48 -8.31 7.12 10.88
N PRO A 49 -7.29 6.43 10.32
CA PRO A 49 -6.65 5.33 11.00
C PRO A 49 -6.15 5.75 12.39
N ILE A 50 -6.51 4.98 13.43
CA ILE A 50 -6.15 5.26 14.83
C ILE A 50 -5.18 4.23 15.42
N LEU A 51 -4.83 3.20 14.65
CA LEU A 51 -3.81 2.23 15.07
C LEU A 51 -2.45 2.91 15.09
N LYS A 52 -1.52 2.36 15.87
CA LYS A 52 -0.19 2.96 16.05
C LYS A 52 0.55 3.02 14.73
N ALA A 53 0.76 4.25 14.28
CA ALA A 53 1.53 4.62 13.11
C ALA A 53 2.96 5.01 13.50
N ARG A 54 3.76 5.39 12.50
CA ARG A 54 5.09 5.94 12.75
C ARG A 54 4.98 7.19 13.64
N PRO A 55 5.98 7.45 14.49
CA PRO A 55 6.01 8.67 15.29
C PRO A 55 5.90 9.93 14.43
N GLY A 56 5.05 10.88 14.83
CA GLY A 56 4.81 12.13 14.10
C GLY A 56 3.98 11.99 12.82
N SER A 57 3.35 10.83 12.59
CA SER A 57 2.44 10.64 11.45
C SER A 57 1.23 11.59 11.57
N THR A 58 0.95 12.32 10.49
CA THR A 58 -0.19 13.25 10.40
C THR A 58 -1.45 12.61 9.81
N HIS A 59 -1.38 11.34 9.41
CA HIS A 59 -2.44 10.67 8.67
C HIS A 59 -2.75 9.25 9.15
N GLY A 60 -1.80 8.54 9.78
CA GLY A 60 -2.02 7.22 10.39
C GLY A 60 -1.95 6.01 9.43
N TYR A 61 -1.80 6.21 8.12
CA TYR A 61 -1.70 5.13 7.11
C TYR A 61 -0.43 4.29 7.17
N ASP A 62 0.64 4.82 7.78
CA ASP A 62 1.92 4.16 7.98
C ASP A 62 1.95 3.36 9.30
N ILE A 63 1.00 2.42 9.43
CA ILE A 63 0.83 1.57 10.63
C ILE A 63 2.09 0.76 10.91
N VAL A 64 2.57 0.80 12.16
CA VAL A 64 3.72 0.00 12.63
C VAL A 64 3.32 -1.07 13.64
N ASP A 65 2.13 -0.97 14.22
CA ASP A 65 1.59 -1.96 15.16
C ASP A 65 0.05 -1.99 15.12
N HIS A 66 -0.50 -3.13 14.69
CA HIS A 66 -1.95 -3.35 14.61
C HIS A 66 -2.60 -3.68 15.97
N GLY A 67 -1.81 -4.01 16.99
CA GLY A 67 -2.28 -4.40 18.33
C GLY A 67 -2.48 -3.23 19.28
N GLN A 68 -2.16 -1.99 18.87
CA GLN A 68 -2.15 -0.82 19.74
C GLN A 68 -2.85 0.39 19.10
N ILE A 69 -3.72 1.07 19.85
CA ILE A 69 -4.22 2.41 19.50
C ILE A 69 -3.07 3.41 19.67
N ASN A 70 -2.89 4.30 18.70
CA ASN A 70 -1.76 5.22 18.65
C ASN A 70 -1.64 6.05 19.96
N PRO A 71 -0.53 5.91 20.70
CA PRO A 71 -0.28 6.69 21.92
C PRO A 71 -0.28 8.22 21.69
N GLU A 72 0.14 8.70 20.52
CA GLU A 72 0.14 10.13 20.17
C GLU A 72 -1.28 10.70 20.03
N LEU A 73 -2.28 9.83 19.81
CA LEU A 73 -3.69 10.20 19.80
C LEU A 73 -4.37 10.09 21.19
N GLY A 74 -3.59 9.78 22.24
CA GLY A 74 -4.07 9.52 23.60
C GLY A 74 -4.34 8.05 23.92
N GLY A 75 -4.08 7.14 22.97
CA GLY A 75 -4.23 5.69 23.12
C GLY A 75 -5.66 5.22 23.35
N GLU A 76 -5.81 3.96 23.77
CA GLU A 76 -7.12 3.37 24.04
C GLU A 76 -7.94 4.14 25.10
N PRO A 77 -7.37 4.71 26.18
CA PRO A 77 -8.13 5.53 27.12
C PRO A 77 -8.85 6.72 26.48
N ALA A 78 -8.19 7.42 25.53
CA ALA A 78 -8.82 8.53 24.81
C ALA A 78 -9.93 8.04 23.86
N LEU A 79 -9.72 6.90 23.17
CA LEU A 79 -10.77 6.26 22.38
C LEU A 79 -12.01 5.94 23.21
N ARG A 80 -11.84 5.45 24.45
CA ARG A 80 -12.96 5.16 25.36
C ARG A 80 -13.73 6.42 25.75
N ARG A 81 -13.03 7.54 25.99
CA ARG A 81 -13.68 8.84 26.28
C ARG A 81 -14.47 9.35 25.08
N LEU A 82 -13.88 9.29 23.88
CA LEU A 82 -14.58 9.65 22.64
C LEU A 82 -15.82 8.76 22.43
N HIS A 83 -15.67 7.44 22.59
CA HIS A 83 -16.79 6.51 22.47
C HIS A 83 -17.92 6.80 23.48
N ALA A 84 -17.59 7.11 24.74
CA ALA A 84 -18.59 7.46 25.74
C ALA A 84 -19.39 8.71 25.34
N ALA A 85 -18.72 9.76 24.88
CA ALA A 85 -19.36 10.99 24.40
C ALA A 85 -20.24 10.74 23.16
N LEU A 86 -19.73 9.96 22.20
CA LEU A 86 -20.49 9.56 20.99
C LEU A 86 -21.74 8.77 21.37
N ARG A 87 -21.61 7.81 22.29
CA ARG A 87 -22.72 6.98 22.78
C ARG A 87 -23.80 7.82 23.48
N GLU A 88 -23.40 8.76 24.35
CA GLU A 88 -24.32 9.67 25.03
C GLU A 88 -25.11 10.54 24.02
N ALA A 89 -24.45 11.00 22.95
CA ALA A 89 -25.09 11.77 21.89
C ALA A 89 -25.87 10.93 20.87
N GLY A 90 -25.82 9.60 20.95
CA GLY A 90 -26.37 8.69 19.95
C GLY A 90 -25.76 8.93 18.57
N VAL A 91 -24.43 8.97 18.51
CA VAL A 91 -23.60 9.06 17.30
C VAL A 91 -22.73 7.80 17.22
N GLY A 92 -22.69 7.16 16.06
CA GLY A 92 -21.88 5.98 15.80
C GLY A 92 -20.42 6.30 15.45
N LEU A 93 -19.59 5.26 15.37
CA LEU A 93 -18.17 5.38 14.99
C LEU A 93 -17.80 4.39 13.89
N ILE A 94 -17.30 4.90 12.77
CA ILE A 94 -16.71 4.10 11.69
C ILE A 94 -15.20 4.32 11.69
N LEU A 95 -14.45 3.23 11.68
CA LEU A 95 -12.99 3.25 11.70
C LEU A 95 -12.39 3.00 10.31
N ASP A 96 -11.48 3.85 9.87
CA ASP A 96 -10.62 3.58 8.74
C ASP A 96 -9.52 2.54 9.09
N ILE A 97 -9.40 1.49 8.27
CA ILE A 97 -8.44 0.39 8.48
C ILE A 97 -7.56 0.20 7.25
N VAL A 98 -6.29 -0.17 7.48
CA VAL A 98 -5.26 -0.26 6.44
C VAL A 98 -4.72 -1.69 6.33
N PRO A 99 -5.37 -2.58 5.56
CA PRO A 99 -4.98 -3.98 5.47
C PRO A 99 -3.87 -4.26 4.44
N ASN A 100 -3.62 -3.33 3.52
CA ASN A 100 -2.74 -3.59 2.38
C ASN A 100 -1.25 -3.51 2.73
N HIS A 101 -0.87 -2.71 3.73
CA HIS A 101 0.53 -2.35 3.94
C HIS A 101 0.81 -1.90 5.39
N MET A 102 2.09 -1.81 5.74
CA MET A 102 2.59 -1.25 7.00
C MET A 102 3.75 -0.28 6.76
N GLY A 103 3.94 0.67 7.69
CA GLY A 103 5.10 1.54 7.77
C GLY A 103 6.40 0.77 7.99
N VAL A 104 7.42 1.02 7.17
CA VAL A 104 8.76 0.43 7.24
C VAL A 104 9.85 1.47 7.04
N GLY A 105 11.09 1.10 7.35
CA GLY A 105 12.25 1.99 7.30
C GLY A 105 12.32 2.85 8.55
N GLY A 106 13.18 2.52 9.51
CA GLY A 106 13.17 3.10 10.84
C GLY A 106 13.54 2.03 11.88
N SER A 107 12.93 2.10 13.07
CA SER A 107 13.14 1.12 14.16
C SER A 107 11.86 0.72 14.90
N ASP A 108 10.73 1.23 14.43
CA ASP A 108 9.41 1.25 15.05
C ASP A 108 8.51 0.05 14.69
N ASN A 109 8.67 -0.53 13.49
CA ASN A 109 7.93 -1.72 13.08
C ASN A 109 8.63 -3.02 13.51
N ALA A 110 8.17 -3.62 14.60
CA ALA A 110 8.77 -4.83 15.16
C ALA A 110 8.77 -6.03 14.19
N TRP A 111 7.73 -6.20 13.38
CA TRP A 111 7.64 -7.30 12.41
C TRP A 111 8.68 -7.14 11.31
N TRP A 112 8.81 -5.93 10.75
CA TRP A 112 9.81 -5.64 9.73
C TRP A 112 11.24 -5.78 10.27
N MET A 113 11.48 -5.31 11.49
CA MET A 113 12.78 -5.44 12.14
C MET A 113 13.16 -6.91 12.38
N ASP A 114 12.20 -7.76 12.71
CA ASP A 114 12.43 -9.20 12.86
C ASP A 114 12.71 -9.88 11.51
N VAL A 115 12.06 -9.44 10.41
CA VAL A 115 12.38 -9.90 9.05
C VAL A 115 13.78 -9.50 8.63
N LEU A 116 14.23 -8.27 8.94
CA LEU A 116 15.61 -7.85 8.70
C LEU A 116 16.62 -8.72 9.47
N GLU A 117 16.32 -9.05 10.74
CA GLU A 117 17.20 -9.81 11.63
C GLU A 117 17.29 -11.30 11.26
N TRP A 118 16.18 -11.92 10.83
CA TRP A 118 16.07 -13.38 10.64
C TRP A 118 15.78 -13.82 9.21
N GLY A 119 15.53 -12.90 8.28
CA GLY A 119 15.21 -13.21 6.89
C GLY A 119 13.99 -14.13 6.77
N ARG A 120 14.09 -15.15 5.92
CA ARG A 120 13.04 -16.18 5.72
C ARG A 120 12.70 -16.97 6.98
N GLN A 121 13.55 -16.95 8.01
CA GLN A 121 13.28 -17.60 9.29
C GLN A 121 12.45 -16.70 10.23
N SER A 122 12.07 -15.48 9.84
CA SER A 122 11.11 -14.70 10.61
C SER A 122 9.71 -15.33 10.57
N PRO A 123 8.96 -15.38 11.69
CA PRO A 123 7.52 -15.70 11.65
C PRO A 123 6.71 -14.68 10.85
N TYR A 124 7.22 -13.47 10.67
CA TYR A 124 6.57 -12.41 9.91
C TYR A 124 7.02 -12.35 8.44
N ALA A 125 8.04 -13.12 8.03
CA ALA A 125 8.45 -13.18 6.63
C ALA A 125 7.29 -13.55 5.66
N PRO A 126 6.35 -14.45 6.02
CA PRO A 126 5.18 -14.71 5.19
C PRO A 126 4.15 -13.59 5.17
N PHE A 127 4.19 -12.65 6.13
CA PHE A 127 3.21 -11.55 6.24
C PHE A 127 3.50 -10.45 5.23
N PHE A 128 4.77 -10.26 4.83
CA PHE A 128 5.15 -9.28 3.81
C PHE A 128 5.28 -9.95 2.44
N ASP A 129 4.96 -9.21 1.38
CA ASP A 129 5.07 -9.69 0.01
C ASP A 129 6.48 -9.47 -0.55
N ILE A 130 7.39 -10.35 -0.14
CA ILE A 130 8.82 -10.34 -0.52
C ILE A 130 9.09 -11.44 -1.54
N ASP A 131 9.64 -11.05 -2.69
CA ASP A 131 10.25 -11.96 -3.65
C ASP A 131 11.68 -12.30 -3.21
N TRP A 132 11.82 -13.45 -2.55
CA TRP A 132 13.11 -13.96 -2.04
C TRP A 132 14.02 -14.53 -3.13
N GLU A 133 13.51 -14.70 -4.34
CA GLU A 133 14.24 -15.26 -5.49
C GLU A 133 14.03 -14.37 -6.73
N PRO A 134 14.35 -13.06 -6.63
CA PRO A 134 14.15 -12.13 -7.73
C PRO A 134 15.17 -12.38 -8.86
N PRO A 135 14.98 -11.81 -10.06
CA PRO A 135 15.93 -11.96 -11.16
C PRO A 135 17.37 -11.52 -10.84
N ASP A 136 17.54 -10.48 -10.00
CA ASP A 136 18.85 -10.09 -9.47
C ASP A 136 19.34 -11.10 -8.43
N ARG A 137 20.34 -11.89 -8.82
CA ARG A 137 20.90 -12.94 -7.97
C ARG A 137 21.56 -12.41 -6.70
N SER A 138 22.00 -11.17 -6.66
CA SER A 138 22.59 -10.59 -5.45
C SER A 138 21.56 -10.36 -4.33
N LEU A 139 20.26 -10.42 -4.67
CA LEU A 139 19.14 -10.40 -3.72
C LEU A 139 18.58 -11.81 -3.41
N THR A 140 19.24 -12.89 -3.86
CA THR A 140 18.79 -14.25 -3.54
C THR A 140 18.80 -14.47 -2.02
N ASN A 141 17.65 -14.81 -1.44
CA ASN A 141 17.42 -14.92 0.01
C ASN A 141 17.74 -13.64 0.80
N ARG A 142 17.71 -12.47 0.15
CA ARG A 142 17.86 -11.17 0.80
C ARG A 142 16.73 -10.24 0.38
N LEU A 143 16.46 -9.23 1.18
CA LEU A 143 15.58 -8.12 0.82
C LEU A 143 16.41 -6.86 0.53
N LEU A 144 15.97 -6.06 -0.43
CA LEU A 144 16.55 -4.74 -0.66
C LEU A 144 16.07 -3.78 0.44
N ALA A 145 17.01 -3.05 1.05
CA ALA A 145 16.75 -2.01 2.04
C ALA A 145 17.22 -0.64 1.50
N PRO A 146 16.43 0.01 0.62
CA PRO A 146 16.82 1.23 -0.08
C PRO A 146 16.52 2.49 0.77
N PHE A 147 17.18 2.60 1.92
CA PHE A 147 16.97 3.70 2.90
C PHE A 147 18.19 4.62 3.04
N LEU A 148 19.24 4.41 2.24
CA LEU A 148 20.41 5.29 2.26
C LEU A 148 20.15 6.53 1.42
N GLY A 149 20.54 7.71 1.91
CA GLY A 149 20.43 8.99 1.19
C GLY A 149 21.40 9.12 0.01
N GLU A 150 22.52 8.40 0.07
CA GLU A 150 23.65 8.43 -0.86
C GLU A 150 24.04 7.00 -1.30
N PRO A 151 24.89 6.85 -2.34
CA PRO A 151 25.45 5.55 -2.72
C PRO A 151 26.10 4.81 -1.53
N TYR A 152 25.89 3.49 -1.45
CA TYR A 152 26.35 2.65 -0.33
C TYR A 152 27.84 2.85 0.00
N GLY A 153 28.71 2.91 -1.01
CA GLY A 153 30.14 3.11 -0.82
C GLY A 153 30.49 4.45 -0.19
N GLU A 154 29.76 5.53 -0.54
CA GLU A 154 29.95 6.88 0.01
C GLU A 154 29.46 6.95 1.46
N VAL A 155 28.29 6.36 1.75
CA VAL A 155 27.77 6.23 3.11
C VAL A 155 28.72 5.45 4.01
N LEU A 156 29.32 4.37 3.49
CA LEU A 156 30.29 3.58 4.23
C LEU A 156 31.61 4.35 4.42
N ALA A 157 32.09 5.06 3.40
CA ALA A 157 33.34 5.82 3.49
C ALA A 157 33.25 7.07 4.40
N SER A 158 32.10 7.75 4.42
CA SER A 158 31.86 8.91 5.29
C SER A 158 31.75 8.55 6.77
N GLY A 159 31.50 7.27 7.09
CA GLY A 159 31.25 6.79 8.44
C GLY A 159 29.88 7.19 9.00
N ALA A 160 28.93 7.57 8.14
CA ALA A 160 27.54 7.81 8.53
C ALA A 160 26.83 6.52 8.98
N LEU A 161 27.23 5.36 8.43
CA LEU A 161 26.75 4.04 8.85
C LEU A 161 27.63 3.47 9.96
N LYS A 162 27.06 3.29 11.16
CA LYS A 162 27.81 2.88 12.36
C LYS A 162 27.26 1.61 12.98
N LEU A 163 28.13 0.66 13.30
CA LEU A 163 27.78 -0.51 14.11
C LEU A 163 27.65 -0.07 15.57
N ARG A 164 26.57 -0.47 16.25
CA ARG A 164 26.30 -0.14 17.65
C ARG A 164 25.87 -1.38 18.43
N PHE A 165 26.20 -1.40 19.72
CA PHE A 165 25.69 -2.37 20.68
C PHE A 165 24.55 -1.77 21.52
N GLU A 166 23.49 -2.54 21.70
CA GLU A 166 22.31 -2.16 22.46
C GLU A 166 22.33 -2.86 23.82
N ALA A 167 22.91 -2.20 24.83
CA ALA A 167 23.14 -2.79 26.14
C ALA A 167 21.88 -3.39 26.80
N LYS A 168 20.70 -2.81 26.57
CA LYS A 168 19.44 -3.32 27.13
C LYS A 168 19.05 -4.69 26.56
N THR A 169 19.28 -4.91 25.26
CA THR A 169 18.85 -6.11 24.54
C THR A 169 19.98 -7.13 24.37
N GLY A 170 21.25 -6.70 24.48
CA GLY A 170 22.40 -7.53 24.16
C GLY A 170 22.57 -7.73 22.66
N LYS A 171 22.03 -6.83 21.83
CA LYS A 171 22.00 -6.95 20.36
C LYS A 171 22.94 -5.95 19.68
N PHE A 172 23.36 -6.28 18.47
CA PHE A 172 24.07 -5.39 17.56
C PHE A 172 23.18 -4.95 16.39
N ALA A 173 23.33 -3.70 15.98
CA ALA A 173 22.67 -3.15 14.80
C ALA A 173 23.58 -2.14 14.10
N ALA A 174 23.48 -2.05 12.77
CA ALA A 174 24.02 -0.94 12.01
C ALA A 174 22.99 0.20 11.97
N TRP A 175 23.46 1.42 12.20
CA TRP A 175 22.62 2.62 12.28
C TRP A 175 23.04 3.63 11.22
N TYR A 176 22.06 4.13 10.47
CA TYR A 176 22.20 5.26 9.55
C TYR A 176 21.16 6.30 9.94
N TYR A 177 21.60 7.34 10.65
CA TYR A 177 20.72 8.30 11.31
C TYR A 177 19.64 7.60 12.17
N GLU A 178 18.37 7.77 11.86
CA GLU A 178 17.22 7.13 12.51
C GLU A 178 16.96 5.68 12.07
N HIS A 179 17.54 5.24 10.95
CA HIS A 179 17.34 3.90 10.43
C HIS A 179 18.20 2.88 11.17
N ARG A 180 17.53 1.85 11.68
CA ARG A 180 18.14 0.73 12.40
C ARG A 180 18.14 -0.52 11.52
N PHE A 181 19.27 -1.18 11.41
CA PHE A 181 19.42 -2.42 10.66
C PHE A 181 20.02 -3.51 11.56
N PRO A 182 19.21 -4.47 12.07
CA PRO A 182 19.67 -5.49 13.00
C PRO A 182 20.74 -6.38 12.37
N ILE A 183 21.83 -6.62 13.10
CA ILE A 183 22.75 -7.68 12.71
C ILE A 183 22.12 -9.02 13.14
N ALA A 184 22.09 -9.98 12.23
CA ALA A 184 21.59 -11.31 12.53
C ALA A 184 22.47 -11.98 13.62
N PRO A 185 21.89 -12.54 14.70
CA PRO A 185 22.65 -13.05 15.84
C PRO A 185 23.73 -14.08 15.47
N GLN A 186 23.50 -14.92 14.46
CA GLN A 186 24.49 -15.87 13.96
C GLN A 186 25.79 -15.21 13.48
N HIS A 187 25.79 -13.92 13.17
CA HIS A 187 26.96 -13.17 12.71
C HIS A 187 27.67 -12.41 13.84
N TYR A 188 27.18 -12.45 15.09
CA TYR A 188 27.82 -11.74 16.22
C TYR A 188 29.22 -12.29 16.51
N HIS A 189 29.47 -13.57 16.21
CA HIS A 189 30.80 -14.17 16.35
C HIS A 189 31.89 -13.40 15.57
N HIS A 190 31.56 -12.79 14.43
CA HIS A 190 32.52 -11.95 13.69
C HIS A 190 32.91 -10.70 14.47
N ILE A 191 31.95 -10.10 15.18
CA ILE A 191 32.18 -8.89 16.00
C ILE A 191 33.01 -9.26 17.24
N LEU A 192 32.59 -10.31 17.93
CA LEU A 192 33.21 -10.75 19.17
C LEU A 192 34.65 -11.25 19.00
N VAL A 193 34.95 -11.96 17.90
CA VAL A 193 36.32 -12.43 17.60
C VAL A 193 37.25 -11.26 17.26
N ALA A 194 36.75 -10.21 16.61
CA ALA A 194 37.55 -9.05 16.23
C ALA A 194 38.10 -8.27 17.44
N ALA A 195 37.48 -8.42 18.62
CA ALA A 195 37.98 -7.85 19.87
C ALA A 195 39.32 -8.43 20.32
N GLY A 196 39.67 -9.64 19.87
CA GLY A 196 40.89 -10.35 20.31
C GLY A 196 40.90 -10.73 21.80
N ASP A 197 39.79 -10.57 22.51
CA ASP A 197 39.66 -10.84 23.95
C ASP A 197 39.11 -12.26 24.20
N THR A 198 39.83 -13.05 25.00
CA THR A 198 39.46 -14.43 25.33
C THR A 198 38.15 -14.54 26.10
N ALA A 199 37.72 -13.47 26.78
CA ALA A 199 36.43 -13.43 27.47
C ALA A 199 35.23 -13.62 26.52
N PHE A 200 35.39 -13.31 25.23
CA PHE A 200 34.35 -13.52 24.23
C PHE A 200 34.41 -14.88 23.52
N ALA A 201 35.44 -15.69 23.75
CA ALA A 201 35.68 -16.92 22.98
C ALA A 201 34.49 -17.89 23.05
N GLN A 202 33.91 -18.09 24.24
CA GLN A 202 32.75 -18.97 24.42
C GLN A 202 31.51 -18.39 23.70
N LEU A 203 31.19 -17.12 23.92
CA LEU A 203 30.03 -16.47 23.28
C LEU A 203 30.16 -16.44 21.76
N ALA A 204 31.35 -16.18 21.22
CA ALA A 204 31.60 -16.25 19.79
C ALA A 204 31.32 -17.65 19.22
N GLN A 205 31.71 -18.71 19.93
CA GLN A 205 31.37 -20.08 19.53
C GLN A 205 29.86 -20.36 19.61
N GLU A 206 29.19 -19.87 20.65
CA GLU A 206 27.73 -20.00 20.80
C GLU A 206 27.00 -19.33 19.64
N PHE A 207 27.30 -18.07 19.33
CA PHE A 207 26.70 -17.36 18.19
C PHE A 207 27.05 -18.01 16.85
N GLY A 208 28.30 -18.46 16.65
CA GLY A 208 28.71 -19.15 15.43
C GLY A 208 27.95 -20.46 15.18
N ARG A 209 27.53 -21.16 16.25
CA ARG A 209 26.74 -22.40 16.16
C ARG A 209 25.30 -22.19 15.71
N ILE A 210 24.71 -21.03 16.00
CA ILE A 210 23.32 -20.70 15.60
C ILE A 210 23.17 -20.76 14.07
N GLY A 211 24.22 -20.37 13.34
CA GLY A 211 24.23 -20.38 11.87
C GLY A 211 24.51 -21.74 11.22
N LEU A 212 24.82 -22.79 11.99
CA LEU A 212 25.17 -24.10 11.43
C LEU A 212 23.92 -24.91 11.03
N ARG A 213 23.92 -25.37 9.76
CA ARG A 213 22.97 -26.24 9.02
C ARG A 213 21.68 -26.69 9.72
N GLN A 214 20.54 -26.40 9.06
CA GLN A 214 19.24 -27.10 9.20
C GLN A 214 18.67 -27.22 10.63
N ARG A 215 18.84 -26.19 11.47
CA ARG A 215 18.15 -26.15 12.77
C ARG A 215 16.74 -25.58 12.62
N ASP A 216 15.83 -26.12 13.43
CA ASP A 216 14.50 -25.55 13.59
C ASP A 216 14.59 -24.09 14.08
N ARG A 217 13.73 -23.24 13.52
CA ARG A 217 13.66 -21.79 13.81
C ARG A 217 13.56 -21.52 15.32
N THR A 218 12.74 -22.31 16.02
CA THR A 218 12.48 -22.15 17.45
C THR A 218 13.75 -22.32 18.26
N THR A 219 14.54 -23.35 17.93
CA THR A 219 15.81 -23.65 18.60
C THR A 219 16.83 -22.55 18.37
N SER A 220 17.02 -22.11 17.11
CA SER A 220 17.98 -21.05 16.78
C SER A 220 17.67 -19.74 17.50
N ARG A 221 16.38 -19.39 17.64
CA ARG A 221 15.94 -18.21 18.39
C ARG A 221 16.19 -18.34 19.88
N ALA A 222 15.82 -19.47 20.48
CA ALA A 222 16.05 -19.69 21.90
C ALA A 222 17.54 -19.70 22.25
N GLU A 223 18.40 -20.23 21.38
CA GLU A 223 19.86 -20.15 21.52
C GLU A 223 20.36 -18.71 21.39
N ALA A 224 19.88 -17.94 20.40
CA ALA A 224 20.22 -16.53 20.24
C ALA A 224 19.82 -15.69 21.45
N GLU A 225 18.61 -15.89 21.98
CA GLU A 225 18.13 -15.17 23.17
C GLU A 225 18.99 -15.45 24.40
N ARG A 226 19.37 -16.72 24.63
CA ARG A 226 20.30 -17.08 25.71
C ARG A 226 21.68 -16.44 25.52
N ALA A 227 22.25 -16.52 24.31
CA ALA A 227 23.55 -15.93 24.02
C ALA A 227 23.54 -14.40 24.14
N CYS A 228 22.47 -13.71 23.69
CA CYS A 228 22.29 -12.27 23.88
C CYS A 228 22.13 -11.89 25.35
N ALA A 229 21.42 -12.70 26.15
CA ALA A 229 21.31 -12.49 27.59
C ALA A 229 22.68 -12.62 28.29
N SER A 230 23.48 -13.62 27.92
CA SER A 230 24.85 -13.78 28.43
C SER A 230 25.76 -12.63 27.99
N LEU A 231 25.65 -12.18 26.74
CA LEU A 231 26.40 -11.03 26.23
C LEU A 231 26.02 -9.73 26.96
N ARG A 232 24.74 -9.53 27.27
CA ARG A 232 24.28 -8.41 28.10
C ARG A 232 24.85 -8.46 29.51
N SER A 233 24.88 -9.63 30.14
CA SER A 233 25.48 -9.80 31.48
C SER A 233 26.99 -9.50 31.46
N LEU A 234 27.71 -9.95 30.41
CA LEU A 234 29.12 -9.62 30.22
C LEU A 234 29.31 -8.11 30.01
N ALA A 235 28.48 -7.48 29.18
CA ALA A 235 28.51 -6.03 28.96
C ALA A 235 28.36 -5.21 30.25
N ALA A 236 27.49 -5.68 31.16
CA ALA A 236 27.20 -5.03 32.44
C ALA A 236 28.26 -5.30 33.52
N ALA A 237 29.12 -6.31 33.33
CA ALA A 237 30.21 -6.60 34.25
C ALA A 237 31.32 -5.54 34.18
N GLU A 238 32.15 -5.47 35.22
CA GLU A 238 33.27 -4.53 35.28
C GLU A 238 34.22 -4.69 34.08
N GLY A 239 34.49 -3.60 33.38
CA GLY A 239 35.29 -3.59 32.14
C GLY A 239 34.59 -4.17 30.90
N GLY A 240 33.40 -4.77 31.03
CA GLY A 240 32.67 -5.39 29.93
C GLY A 240 32.27 -4.43 28.82
N ALA A 241 31.77 -3.25 29.18
CA ALA A 241 31.42 -2.20 28.22
C ALA A 241 32.64 -1.77 27.37
N ALA A 242 33.82 -1.59 27.99
CA ALA A 242 35.04 -1.22 27.29
C ALA A 242 35.49 -2.30 26.29
N LYS A 243 35.32 -3.58 26.64
CA LYS A 243 35.61 -4.71 25.73
C LYS A 243 34.68 -4.71 24.52
N ILE A 244 33.41 -4.37 24.70
CA ILE A 244 32.44 -4.26 23.59
C ILE A 244 32.79 -3.07 22.69
N GLU A 245 33.11 -1.92 23.27
CA GLU A 245 33.56 -0.76 22.48
C GLU A 245 34.83 -1.07 21.67
N ALA A 246 35.79 -1.81 22.23
CA ALA A 246 36.96 -2.29 21.48
C ALA A 246 36.57 -3.22 20.31
N ALA A 247 35.59 -4.10 20.52
CA ALA A 247 35.05 -4.96 19.47
C ALA A 247 34.38 -4.12 18.35
N LEU A 248 33.63 -3.07 18.70
CA LEU A 248 32.98 -2.16 17.76
C LEU A 248 34.00 -1.30 17.00
N ALA A 249 35.04 -0.81 17.66
CA ALA A 249 36.11 -0.02 17.06
C ALA A 249 36.85 -0.77 15.93
N ALA A 250 36.91 -2.10 16.01
CA ALA A 250 37.45 -2.94 14.94
C ALA A 250 36.64 -2.86 13.62
N PHE A 251 35.42 -2.31 13.65
CA PHE A 251 34.53 -2.09 12.50
C PHE A 251 34.35 -0.60 12.18
N ASP A 252 35.21 0.28 12.71
CA ASP A 252 35.10 1.72 12.45
C ASP A 252 35.36 2.03 10.95
N PRO A 253 34.36 2.54 10.21
CA PRO A 253 34.49 2.87 8.79
C PRO A 253 35.51 3.97 8.47
N GLN A 254 36.00 4.72 9.47
CA GLN A 254 37.05 5.71 9.28
C GLN A 254 38.40 5.06 8.93
N SER A 255 38.63 3.82 9.36
CA SER A 255 39.80 3.03 8.96
C SER A 255 39.48 2.15 7.75
N GLU A 256 40.44 1.94 6.85
CA GLU A 256 40.28 1.04 5.70
C GLU A 256 39.92 -0.39 6.14
N GLU A 257 40.65 -0.93 7.13
CA GLU A 257 40.40 -2.28 7.64
C GLU A 257 39.05 -2.40 8.35
N GLY A 258 38.65 -1.41 9.15
CA GLY A 258 37.36 -1.37 9.82
C GLY A 258 36.20 -1.24 8.82
N ARG A 259 36.38 -0.43 7.78
CA ARG A 259 35.44 -0.32 6.65
C ARG A 259 35.23 -1.64 5.93
N ASP A 260 36.30 -2.36 5.63
CA ASP A 260 36.25 -3.68 4.98
C ASP A 260 35.60 -4.74 5.88
N ARG A 261 35.84 -4.69 7.19
CA ARG A 261 35.16 -5.58 8.15
C ARG A 261 33.67 -5.26 8.23
N LEU A 262 33.28 -3.99 8.29
CA LEU A 262 31.89 -3.55 8.31
C LEU A 262 31.16 -3.95 7.02
N HIS A 263 31.78 -3.73 5.86
CA HIS A 263 31.23 -4.17 4.58
C HIS A 263 30.99 -5.69 4.55
N ARG A 264 32.00 -6.49 4.92
CA ARG A 264 31.86 -7.96 4.94
C ARG A 264 30.81 -8.45 5.92
N LEU A 265 30.63 -7.75 7.04
CA LEU A 265 29.56 -8.04 7.99
C LEU A 265 28.20 -7.71 7.37
N LEU A 266 28.02 -6.54 6.78
CA LEU A 266 26.75 -6.13 6.14
C LEU A 266 26.38 -7.05 4.97
N GLU A 267 27.37 -7.50 4.20
CA GLU A 267 27.19 -8.48 3.12
C GLU A 267 26.84 -9.90 3.59
N ARG A 268 26.66 -10.14 4.89
CA ARG A 268 26.14 -11.41 5.43
C ARG A 268 24.68 -11.31 5.85
N GLN A 269 24.11 -10.11 5.89
CA GLN A 269 22.77 -9.93 6.44
C GLN A 269 21.69 -10.39 5.47
N HIS A 270 20.48 -10.60 5.99
CA HIS A 270 19.30 -10.96 5.18
C HIS A 270 18.73 -9.78 4.39
N TYR A 271 19.40 -8.64 4.45
CA TYR A 271 19.09 -7.45 3.68
C TYR A 271 20.35 -6.93 2.99
N ARG A 272 20.14 -6.22 1.88
CA ARG A 272 21.17 -5.46 1.18
C ARG A 272 20.84 -3.98 1.30
N LEU A 273 21.68 -3.22 1.99
CA LEU A 273 21.51 -1.77 2.09
C LEU A 273 21.76 -1.13 0.72
N ALA A 274 20.91 -0.18 0.33
CA ALA A 274 21.01 0.48 -0.96
C ALA A 274 20.62 1.95 -0.89
N TRP A 275 21.07 2.70 -1.88
CA TRP A 275 20.62 4.05 -2.15
C TRP A 275 19.13 4.05 -2.47
N TRP A 276 18.38 5.02 -1.94
CA TRP A 276 16.92 5.09 -2.12
C TRP A 276 16.50 5.10 -3.59
N ARG A 277 17.32 5.66 -4.49
CA ARG A 277 17.03 5.70 -5.93
C ARG A 277 17.05 4.33 -6.61
N ALA A 278 17.71 3.33 -6.03
CA ALA A 278 17.68 1.97 -6.56
C ALA A 278 16.32 1.28 -6.35
N ALA A 279 15.43 1.84 -5.52
CA ALA A 279 14.16 1.22 -5.19
C ALA A 279 13.27 1.00 -6.42
N ALA A 280 13.19 1.97 -7.34
CA ALA A 280 12.33 1.87 -8.51
C ALA A 280 12.67 0.68 -9.41
N ASP A 281 13.96 0.33 -9.51
CA ASP A 281 14.46 -0.70 -10.42
C ASP A 281 14.64 -2.07 -9.76
N GLU A 282 15.02 -2.11 -8.49
CA GLU A 282 15.55 -3.33 -7.84
C GLU A 282 14.77 -3.80 -6.61
N ILE A 283 13.76 -3.06 -6.14
CA ILE A 283 13.04 -3.45 -4.91
C ILE A 283 12.34 -4.80 -5.08
N ASN A 284 12.66 -5.76 -4.23
CA ASN A 284 12.16 -7.13 -4.35
C ASN A 284 11.01 -7.44 -3.38
N TRP A 285 10.26 -6.41 -2.97
CA TRP A 285 9.07 -6.56 -2.15
C TRP A 285 8.03 -5.54 -2.59
N ARG A 286 6.74 -5.89 -2.47
CA ARG A 286 5.65 -5.05 -2.96
C ARG A 286 5.48 -3.82 -2.07
N ARG A 287 5.39 -2.65 -2.68
CA ARG A 287 5.09 -1.37 -2.02
C ARG A 287 3.61 -1.01 -2.10
N PHE A 288 3.19 -0.04 -1.28
CA PHE A 288 2.04 0.79 -1.63
C PHE A 288 2.47 1.83 -2.67
N PHE A 289 1.95 1.71 -3.90
CA PHE A 289 2.38 2.50 -5.05
C PHE A 289 3.92 2.47 -5.23
N ASP A 290 4.57 3.62 -5.26
CA ASP A 290 6.02 3.79 -5.32
C ASP A 290 6.65 4.21 -3.98
N ILE A 291 5.91 4.11 -2.87
CA ILE A 291 6.34 4.58 -1.54
C ILE A 291 7.18 3.53 -0.82
N THR A 292 8.49 3.76 -0.77
CA THR A 292 9.48 2.88 -0.12
C THR A 292 9.33 2.73 1.40
N SER A 293 8.60 3.63 2.06
CA SER A 293 8.31 3.51 3.49
C SER A 293 7.07 2.67 3.79
N LEU A 294 6.41 2.06 2.81
CA LEU A 294 5.19 1.27 2.99
C LEU A 294 5.30 -0.12 2.36
N ALA A 295 5.49 -1.15 3.18
CA ALA A 295 5.62 -2.54 2.73
C ALA A 295 4.27 -3.26 2.67
N GLY A 296 4.00 -3.89 1.53
CA GLY A 296 2.77 -4.62 1.25
C GLY A 296 2.63 -5.89 2.09
N LEU A 297 1.48 -6.02 2.74
CA LEU A 297 1.05 -7.17 3.52
C LEU A 297 0.33 -8.20 2.65
N ARG A 298 0.54 -9.47 2.97
CA ARG A 298 -0.13 -10.64 2.40
C ARG A 298 -1.35 -11.01 3.21
N ILE A 299 -2.37 -10.16 3.18
CA ILE A 299 -3.58 -10.33 3.99
C ILE A 299 -4.38 -11.61 3.63
N GLU A 300 -4.09 -12.22 2.48
CA GLU A 300 -4.64 -13.52 2.11
C GLU A 300 -4.08 -14.68 2.95
N VAL A 301 -2.97 -14.47 3.67
CA VAL A 301 -2.43 -15.41 4.66
C VAL A 301 -3.29 -15.31 5.93
N PRO A 302 -3.91 -16.42 6.40
CA PRO A 302 -4.82 -16.40 7.54
C PRO A 302 -4.22 -15.74 8.80
N GLU A 303 -2.99 -16.10 9.14
CA GLU A 303 -2.29 -15.60 10.32
C GLU A 303 -2.00 -14.10 10.22
N ALA A 304 -1.74 -13.57 9.02
CA ALA A 304 -1.55 -12.14 8.80
C ALA A 304 -2.88 -11.39 8.97
N PHE A 305 -3.99 -11.94 8.45
CA PHE A 305 -5.31 -11.36 8.69
C PHE A 305 -5.65 -11.33 10.17
N ASP A 306 -5.48 -12.45 10.86
CA ASP A 306 -5.89 -12.58 12.26
C ASP A 306 -5.07 -11.62 13.13
N ALA A 307 -3.74 -11.55 12.94
CA ALA A 307 -2.86 -10.64 13.68
C ALA A 307 -3.12 -9.15 13.43
N THR A 308 -3.56 -8.78 12.22
CA THR A 308 -3.80 -7.37 11.86
C THR A 308 -5.21 -6.88 12.21
N HIS A 309 -6.16 -7.80 12.42
CA HIS A 309 -7.57 -7.49 12.66
C HIS A 309 -8.03 -7.78 14.08
N GLU A 310 -7.23 -8.42 14.94
CA GLU A 310 -7.60 -8.76 16.31
C GLU A 310 -8.16 -7.56 17.09
N LEU A 311 -7.44 -6.42 17.10
CA LEU A 311 -7.87 -5.21 17.79
C LEU A 311 -9.17 -4.64 17.19
N VAL A 312 -9.26 -4.58 15.85
CA VAL A 312 -10.47 -4.07 15.16
C VAL A 312 -11.70 -4.92 15.49
N LEU A 313 -11.55 -6.25 15.47
CA LEU A 313 -12.61 -7.18 15.81
C LEU A 313 -13.00 -7.07 17.29
N ARG A 314 -12.04 -6.87 18.19
CA ARG A 314 -12.30 -6.59 19.61
C ARG A 314 -13.13 -5.32 19.80
N LEU A 315 -12.73 -4.21 19.16
CA LEU A 315 -13.47 -2.95 19.23
C LEU A 315 -14.90 -3.08 18.68
N TYR A 316 -15.09 -3.86 17.62
CA TYR A 316 -16.43 -4.14 17.08
C TYR A 316 -17.27 -5.00 18.01
N ALA A 317 -16.68 -6.05 18.60
CA ALA A 317 -17.33 -6.94 19.56
C ALA A 317 -17.80 -6.21 20.82
N GLU A 318 -16.97 -5.29 21.32
CA GLU A 318 -17.29 -4.42 22.47
C GLU A 318 -18.27 -3.29 22.11
N GLY A 319 -18.56 -3.10 20.82
CA GLY A 319 -19.45 -2.07 20.31
C GLY A 319 -18.88 -0.65 20.37
N VAL A 320 -17.55 -0.51 20.43
CA VAL A 320 -16.84 0.77 20.32
C VAL A 320 -17.01 1.36 18.93
N ILE A 321 -16.92 0.51 17.90
CA ILE A 321 -17.11 0.85 16.49
C ILE A 321 -18.33 0.12 15.94
N ASP A 322 -18.92 0.69 14.90
CA ASP A 322 -20.12 0.20 14.22
C ASP A 322 -19.82 -0.41 12.85
N GLY A 323 -18.61 -0.17 12.36
CA GLY A 323 -18.18 -0.57 11.03
C GLY A 323 -16.80 -0.03 10.69
N VAL A 324 -16.37 -0.31 9.46
CA VAL A 324 -15.06 0.07 8.96
C VAL A 324 -15.11 0.65 7.54
N ARG A 325 -14.16 1.51 7.23
CA ARG A 325 -13.75 1.84 5.86
C ARG A 325 -12.44 1.15 5.58
N ILE A 326 -12.35 0.42 4.47
CA ILE A 326 -11.15 -0.29 4.05
C ILE A 326 -10.35 0.61 3.11
N ASP A 327 -9.13 0.94 3.51
CA ASP A 327 -8.15 1.62 2.69
C ASP A 327 -7.64 0.72 1.56
N HIS A 328 -7.49 1.32 0.37
CA HIS A 328 -6.82 0.74 -0.78
C HIS A 328 -7.14 -0.74 -1.06
N VAL A 329 -8.42 -1.08 -1.18
CA VAL A 329 -8.88 -2.46 -1.34
C VAL A 329 -8.30 -3.11 -2.61
N ASP A 330 -8.03 -2.29 -3.63
CA ASP A 330 -7.46 -2.72 -4.92
C ASP A 330 -5.96 -3.05 -4.84
N GLY A 331 -5.30 -2.90 -3.68
CA GLY A 331 -3.94 -3.42 -3.44
C GLY A 331 -3.90 -4.89 -3.02
N LEU A 332 -5.04 -5.46 -2.60
CA LEU A 332 -5.09 -6.81 -2.02
C LEU A 332 -4.98 -7.91 -3.10
N ALA A 333 -4.46 -9.08 -2.71
CA ALA A 333 -4.34 -10.22 -3.62
C ALA A 333 -5.72 -10.74 -4.06
N ASP A 334 -6.67 -10.85 -3.12
CA ASP A 334 -8.08 -11.22 -3.36
C ASP A 334 -9.03 -10.34 -2.53
N PRO A 335 -9.40 -9.14 -3.06
CA PRO A 335 -10.29 -8.19 -2.40
C PRO A 335 -11.63 -8.80 -1.98
N ARG A 336 -12.18 -9.66 -2.84
CA ARG A 336 -13.46 -10.34 -2.62
C ARG A 336 -13.37 -11.30 -1.43
N ALA A 337 -12.35 -12.15 -1.39
CA ALA A 337 -12.17 -13.07 -0.28
C ALA A 337 -11.90 -12.33 1.03
N TYR A 338 -11.11 -11.26 0.99
CA TYR A 338 -10.85 -10.40 2.14
C TYR A 338 -12.13 -9.77 2.71
N CYS A 339 -12.92 -9.06 1.89
CA CYS A 339 -14.15 -8.39 2.35
C CYS A 339 -15.15 -9.39 2.94
N ARG A 340 -15.30 -10.56 2.31
CA ARG A 340 -16.20 -11.63 2.81
C ARG A 340 -15.68 -12.25 4.10
N LYS A 341 -14.36 -12.44 4.25
CA LYS A 341 -13.77 -12.93 5.51
C LYS A 341 -14.02 -11.91 6.62
N LEU A 342 -13.74 -10.63 6.36
CA LEU A 342 -13.96 -9.55 7.31
C LEU A 342 -15.41 -9.44 7.77
N TYR A 343 -16.37 -9.41 6.82
CA TYR A 343 -17.80 -9.39 7.15
C TYR A 343 -18.17 -10.55 8.08
N ARG A 344 -17.74 -11.78 7.75
CA ARG A 344 -18.05 -12.97 8.54
C ARG A 344 -17.41 -12.94 9.92
N SER A 345 -16.16 -12.48 10.02
CA SER A 345 -15.45 -12.33 11.28
C SER A 345 -16.14 -11.31 12.19
N MET A 346 -16.55 -10.16 11.65
CA MET A 346 -17.31 -9.14 12.40
C MET A 346 -18.67 -9.69 12.82
N GLN A 347 -19.43 -10.30 11.90
CA GLN A 347 -20.72 -10.90 12.20
C GLN A 347 -20.63 -12.01 13.26
N ALA A 348 -19.53 -12.77 13.30
CA ALA A 348 -19.33 -13.84 14.29
C ALA A 348 -19.14 -13.30 15.71
N VAL A 349 -18.41 -12.18 15.87
CA VAL A 349 -18.17 -11.58 17.19
C VAL A 349 -19.34 -10.71 17.68
N ARG A 350 -20.25 -10.30 16.79
CA ARG A 350 -21.47 -9.55 17.14
C ARG A 350 -22.68 -9.99 16.28
N PRO A 351 -23.30 -11.15 16.57
CA PRO A 351 -24.35 -11.75 15.73
C PRO A 351 -25.64 -10.93 15.62
N ASP A 352 -25.95 -10.12 16.63
CA ASP A 352 -27.13 -9.26 16.70
C ASP A 352 -27.05 -8.04 15.78
N ARG A 353 -25.88 -7.78 15.18
CA ARG A 353 -25.64 -6.56 14.42
C ARG A 353 -24.79 -6.80 13.18
N ALA A 354 -25.35 -6.45 12.01
CA ALA A 354 -24.61 -6.46 10.76
C ALA A 354 -23.58 -5.33 10.73
N PRO A 355 -22.31 -5.62 10.35
CA PRO A 355 -21.28 -4.59 10.24
C PRO A 355 -21.56 -3.66 9.07
N LEU A 356 -21.17 -2.38 9.21
CA LEU A 356 -21.05 -1.45 8.10
C LEU A 356 -19.65 -1.54 7.49
N ILE A 357 -19.52 -1.77 6.19
CA ILE A 357 -18.22 -1.91 5.52
C ILE A 357 -18.20 -1.10 4.23
N TRP A 358 -17.40 -0.03 4.18
CA TRP A 358 -17.09 0.67 2.94
C TRP A 358 -15.72 0.30 2.42
N VAL A 359 -15.54 0.38 1.10
CA VAL A 359 -14.23 0.20 0.46
C VAL A 359 -13.82 1.49 -0.23
N GLU A 360 -12.59 1.91 -0.03
CA GLU A 360 -11.96 2.83 -0.96
C GLU A 360 -11.66 2.08 -2.26
N LYS A 361 -12.42 2.41 -3.31
CA LYS A 361 -12.27 1.83 -4.64
C LYS A 361 -12.67 2.86 -5.67
N ILE A 362 -11.78 3.08 -6.64
CA ILE A 362 -11.99 4.03 -7.74
C ILE A 362 -12.64 3.29 -8.91
N LEU A 363 -13.79 3.77 -9.36
CA LEU A 363 -14.55 3.18 -10.47
C LEU A 363 -14.32 3.97 -11.76
N ALA A 364 -14.03 3.28 -12.86
CA ALA A 364 -14.10 3.90 -14.18
C ALA A 364 -15.58 4.21 -14.55
N PRO A 365 -15.85 5.14 -15.49
CA PRO A 365 -17.23 5.57 -15.81
C PRO A 365 -18.22 4.46 -16.21
N PHE A 366 -17.73 3.34 -16.73
CA PHE A 366 -18.53 2.19 -17.16
C PHE A 366 -18.44 0.99 -16.19
N GLU A 367 -17.66 1.11 -15.12
CA GLU A 367 -17.41 0.06 -14.14
C GLU A 367 -18.43 0.12 -13.01
N ALA A 368 -18.84 -1.05 -12.50
CA ALA A 368 -19.66 -1.15 -11.30
C ALA A 368 -18.92 -1.88 -10.18
N LEU A 369 -19.12 -1.43 -8.93
CA LEU A 369 -18.61 -2.17 -7.78
C LEU A 369 -19.24 -3.57 -7.75
N ARG A 370 -18.41 -4.57 -7.45
CA ARG A 370 -18.82 -5.97 -7.35
C ARG A 370 -19.82 -6.16 -6.21
N THR A 371 -20.99 -6.72 -6.52
CA THR A 371 -22.10 -6.90 -5.56
C THR A 371 -21.93 -8.09 -4.62
N ASP A 372 -20.92 -8.93 -4.82
CA ASP A 372 -20.73 -10.17 -4.06
C ASP A 372 -19.60 -10.10 -3.01
N TRP A 373 -19.09 -8.90 -2.73
CA TRP A 373 -18.04 -8.62 -1.75
C TRP A 373 -18.54 -8.53 -0.30
N MET A 374 -19.85 -8.38 -0.09
CA MET A 374 -20.46 -8.14 1.23
C MET A 374 -20.03 -6.81 1.86
N VAL A 375 -20.10 -5.75 1.06
CA VAL A 375 -19.78 -4.37 1.45
C VAL A 375 -20.98 -3.45 1.15
N ASP A 376 -21.00 -2.29 1.78
CA ASP A 376 -22.08 -1.30 1.70
C ASP A 376 -21.92 -0.29 0.58
N GLY A 377 -20.77 -0.27 -0.08
CA GLY A 377 -20.46 0.60 -1.21
C GLY A 377 -19.04 1.11 -1.18
N THR A 378 -18.78 2.09 -2.06
CA THR A 378 -17.52 2.83 -2.10
C THR A 378 -17.50 3.95 -1.05
N THR A 379 -16.36 4.62 -0.94
CA THR A 379 -16.22 5.89 -0.20
C THR A 379 -16.76 7.11 -0.95
N GLY A 380 -17.34 6.95 -2.15
CA GLY A 380 -18.09 8.01 -2.83
C GLY A 380 -17.34 8.82 -3.89
N TYR A 381 -16.14 8.41 -4.32
CA TYR A 381 -15.43 9.04 -5.45
C TYR A 381 -16.25 8.98 -6.75
N ASP A 382 -17.02 7.91 -6.95
CA ASP A 382 -17.98 7.77 -8.06
C ASP A 382 -19.08 8.83 -8.01
N PHE A 383 -19.63 9.13 -6.82
CA PHE A 383 -20.59 10.22 -6.68
C PHE A 383 -19.93 11.58 -6.85
N MET A 384 -18.69 11.77 -6.40
CA MET A 384 -17.96 13.02 -6.59
C MET A 384 -17.76 13.34 -8.09
N ASP A 385 -17.43 12.32 -8.90
CA ASP A 385 -17.36 12.46 -10.36
C ASP A 385 -18.73 12.82 -10.96
N GLU A 386 -19.79 12.13 -10.55
CA GLU A 386 -21.16 12.37 -11.03
C GLU A 386 -21.66 13.78 -10.69
N ALA A 387 -21.45 14.22 -9.45
CA ALA A 387 -21.85 15.54 -8.97
C ALA A 387 -21.05 16.64 -9.67
N ALA A 388 -19.73 16.45 -9.85
CA ALA A 388 -18.93 17.38 -10.62
C ALA A 388 -19.43 17.42 -12.08
N GLY A 389 -19.57 16.28 -12.74
CA GLY A 389 -19.93 16.21 -14.15
C GLY A 389 -21.29 16.81 -14.49
N VAL A 390 -22.31 16.69 -13.63
CA VAL A 390 -23.64 17.27 -13.88
C VAL A 390 -23.68 18.80 -13.71
N LEU A 391 -22.69 19.38 -13.02
CA LEU A 391 -22.55 20.83 -12.83
C LEU A 391 -21.78 21.53 -13.96
N HIS A 392 -21.25 20.79 -14.94
CA HIS A 392 -20.54 21.37 -16.08
C HIS A 392 -21.48 21.59 -17.26
N ASP A 393 -21.40 22.76 -17.91
CA ASP A 393 -22.16 23.05 -19.13
C ASP A 393 -21.50 22.41 -20.35
N PRO A 394 -22.14 21.40 -21.00
CA PRO A 394 -21.56 20.73 -22.17
C PRO A 394 -21.24 21.68 -23.34
N ALA A 395 -21.86 22.86 -23.42
CA ALA A 395 -21.54 23.86 -24.45
C ALA A 395 -20.09 24.37 -24.34
N GLY A 396 -19.50 24.34 -23.13
CA GLY A 396 -18.12 24.73 -22.88
C GLY A 396 -17.06 23.76 -23.42
N GLU A 397 -17.43 22.53 -23.77
CA GLU A 397 -16.44 21.50 -24.12
C GLU A 397 -15.61 21.87 -25.35
N ALA A 398 -16.28 22.23 -26.45
CA ALA A 398 -15.62 22.56 -27.71
C ALA A 398 -14.72 23.81 -27.61
N PRO A 399 -15.19 24.97 -27.11
CA PRO A 399 -14.36 26.17 -27.03
C PRO A 399 -13.19 26.02 -26.04
N LEU A 400 -13.39 25.36 -24.89
CA LEU A 400 -12.28 25.11 -23.96
C LEU A 400 -11.26 24.12 -24.52
N SER A 401 -11.71 23.13 -25.30
CA SER A 401 -10.81 22.21 -26.02
C SER A 401 -9.99 22.95 -27.08
N ALA A 402 -10.61 23.87 -27.84
CA ALA A 402 -9.91 24.70 -28.82
C ALA A 402 -8.87 25.60 -28.13
N LEU A 403 -9.27 26.31 -27.08
CA LEU A 403 -8.36 27.16 -26.29
C LEU A 403 -7.15 26.37 -25.77
N TRP A 404 -7.38 25.17 -25.22
CA TRP A 404 -6.31 24.30 -24.72
C TRP A 404 -5.32 23.91 -25.82
N THR A 405 -5.82 23.44 -26.97
CA THR A 405 -4.99 22.99 -28.09
C THR A 405 -4.24 24.16 -28.74
N GLU A 406 -4.89 25.31 -28.93
CA GLU A 406 -4.26 26.52 -29.49
C GLU A 406 -3.17 27.08 -28.56
N SER A 407 -3.41 27.05 -27.24
CA SER A 407 -2.48 27.64 -26.26
C SER A 407 -1.27 26.75 -25.96
N THR A 408 -1.44 25.43 -26.05
CA THR A 408 -0.39 24.47 -25.61
C THR A 408 0.17 23.58 -26.70
N GLY A 409 -0.50 23.49 -27.86
CA GLY A 409 -0.18 22.54 -28.92
C GLY A 409 -0.46 21.07 -28.55
N ARG A 410 -1.03 20.80 -27.37
CA ARG A 410 -1.34 19.45 -26.90
C ARG A 410 -2.71 18.97 -27.38
N SER A 411 -2.88 17.65 -27.43
CA SER A 411 -4.15 17.00 -27.75
C SER A 411 -5.23 17.39 -26.74
N SER A 412 -6.46 17.60 -27.22
CA SER A 412 -7.65 17.75 -26.38
C SER A 412 -8.22 16.40 -25.94
N VAL A 413 -7.71 15.27 -26.45
CA VAL A 413 -8.12 13.92 -26.05
C VAL A 413 -7.33 13.48 -24.82
N PHE A 414 -8.01 13.41 -23.66
CA PHE A 414 -7.36 13.04 -22.39
C PHE A 414 -6.61 11.70 -22.44
N GLU A 415 -7.16 10.71 -23.14
CA GLU A 415 -6.59 9.36 -23.23
C GLU A 415 -5.23 9.34 -23.98
N ASP A 416 -4.89 10.36 -24.77
CA ASP A 416 -3.54 10.49 -25.34
C ASP A 416 -2.52 10.77 -24.22
N GLU A 417 -2.82 11.73 -23.33
CA GLU A 417 -1.97 12.09 -22.18
C GLU A 417 -1.91 10.93 -21.17
N ALA A 418 -3.04 10.27 -20.88
CA ALA A 418 -3.09 9.14 -19.96
C ALA A 418 -2.21 7.96 -20.44
N ARG A 419 -2.22 7.65 -21.75
CA ARG A 419 -1.36 6.59 -22.31
C ARG A 419 0.12 6.92 -22.23
N GLU A 420 0.50 8.18 -22.47
CA GLU A 420 1.88 8.64 -22.30
C GLU A 420 2.32 8.54 -20.84
N ALA A 421 1.48 9.00 -19.90
CA ALA A 421 1.75 8.91 -18.47
C ALA A 421 1.87 7.45 -18.00
N ARG A 422 1.00 6.54 -18.46
CA ARG A 422 1.10 5.09 -18.13
C ARG A 422 2.43 4.50 -18.56
N ARG A 423 2.90 4.82 -19.78
CA ARG A 423 4.21 4.39 -20.26
C ARG A 423 5.34 4.94 -19.39
N GLN A 424 5.28 6.22 -19.02
CA GLN A 424 6.28 6.86 -18.18
C GLN A 424 6.36 6.19 -16.81
N ILE A 425 5.23 6.06 -16.11
CA ILE A 425 5.17 5.48 -14.76
C ILE A 425 5.69 4.05 -14.73
N LEU A 426 5.34 3.23 -15.73
CA LEU A 426 5.83 1.84 -15.84
C LEU A 426 7.34 1.76 -16.12
N ARG A 427 7.93 2.81 -16.70
CA ARG A 427 9.36 2.87 -17.03
C ARG A 427 10.21 3.47 -15.91
N GLU A 428 9.62 4.33 -15.08
CA GLU A 428 10.37 5.18 -14.14
C GLU A 428 10.06 4.88 -12.68
N ASN A 429 8.81 4.59 -12.32
CA ASN A 429 8.39 4.44 -10.91
C ASN A 429 8.09 2.99 -10.53
N LEU A 430 7.46 2.25 -11.45
CA LEU A 430 6.96 0.88 -11.25
C LEU A 430 7.76 -0.18 -12.03
N THR A 431 9.02 0.11 -12.34
CA THR A 431 9.90 -0.77 -13.11
C THR A 431 10.08 -2.12 -12.44
N SER A 432 10.33 -2.14 -11.13
CA SER A 432 10.49 -3.39 -10.39
C SER A 432 9.20 -4.22 -10.37
N GLU A 433 8.05 -3.60 -10.13
CA GLU A 433 6.75 -4.28 -10.13
C GLU A 433 6.39 -4.84 -11.52
N LEU A 434 6.71 -4.10 -12.58
CA LEU A 434 6.60 -4.56 -13.97
C LEU A 434 7.52 -5.76 -14.23
N ASN A 435 8.79 -5.68 -13.82
CA ASN A 435 9.75 -6.76 -13.97
C ASN A 435 9.32 -8.01 -13.20
N GLY A 436 8.83 -7.86 -11.96
CA GLY A 436 8.33 -8.96 -11.13
C GLY A 436 7.08 -9.62 -11.73
N THR A 437 6.17 -8.84 -12.32
CA THR A 437 5.00 -9.37 -13.04
C THR A 437 5.42 -10.12 -14.31
N ALA A 438 6.34 -9.55 -15.10
CA ALA A 438 6.89 -10.22 -16.28
C ALA A 438 7.63 -11.51 -15.92
N ALA A 439 8.37 -11.54 -14.80
CA ALA A 439 9.04 -12.73 -14.29
C ALA A 439 8.03 -13.81 -13.87
N ALA A 440 6.91 -13.43 -13.26
CA ALA A 440 5.83 -14.37 -12.94
C ALA A 440 5.19 -14.97 -14.21
N LEU A 441 4.96 -14.15 -15.25
CA LEU A 441 4.51 -14.63 -16.55
C LEU A 441 5.55 -15.52 -17.24
N LYS A 442 6.85 -15.23 -17.06
CA LYS A 442 7.93 -16.08 -17.58
C LYS A 442 7.92 -17.46 -16.93
N ARG A 443 7.70 -17.55 -15.62
CA ARG A 443 7.52 -18.83 -14.94
C ARG A 443 6.30 -19.60 -15.45
N VAL A 444 5.22 -18.92 -15.83
CA VAL A 444 4.09 -19.57 -16.52
C VAL A 444 4.54 -20.13 -17.88
N ALA A 445 5.21 -19.31 -18.69
CA ALA A 445 5.70 -19.70 -20.01
C ALA A 445 6.65 -20.91 -19.95
N ASP A 446 7.49 -20.99 -18.92
CA ASP A 446 8.45 -22.09 -18.69
C ASP A 446 7.81 -23.43 -18.34
N ARG A 447 6.52 -23.46 -17.98
CA ARG A 447 5.81 -24.71 -17.70
C ARG A 447 5.34 -25.44 -18.95
N ASP A 448 5.42 -24.81 -20.12
CA ASP A 448 4.95 -25.38 -21.39
C ASP A 448 6.06 -25.31 -22.45
N LEU A 449 6.30 -26.44 -23.12
CA LEU A 449 7.33 -26.60 -24.15
C LEU A 449 7.11 -25.70 -25.37
N VAL A 450 5.87 -25.31 -25.65
CA VAL A 450 5.51 -24.41 -26.76
C VAL A 450 5.81 -22.95 -26.38
N THR A 451 5.65 -22.57 -25.11
CA THR A 451 5.76 -21.17 -24.70
C THR A 451 7.09 -20.80 -24.03
N ARG A 452 7.92 -21.78 -23.66
CA ARG A 452 9.21 -21.57 -22.94
C ARG A 452 10.18 -20.59 -23.60
N ASP A 453 10.14 -20.46 -24.92
CA ASP A 453 11.07 -19.60 -25.67
C ASP A 453 10.62 -18.12 -25.71
N PHE A 454 9.42 -17.81 -25.19
CA PHE A 454 9.03 -16.42 -24.98
C PHE A 454 9.89 -15.79 -23.88
N THR A 455 10.78 -14.90 -24.30
CA THR A 455 11.75 -14.24 -23.41
C THR A 455 11.08 -13.32 -22.40
N LEU A 456 11.74 -13.11 -21.26
CA LEU A 456 11.33 -12.13 -20.25
C LEU A 456 11.14 -10.74 -20.85
N THR A 457 12.05 -10.32 -21.74
CA THR A 457 11.99 -9.01 -22.40
C THR A 457 10.77 -8.87 -23.31
N ALA A 458 10.39 -9.93 -24.04
CA ALA A 458 9.20 -9.92 -24.89
C ALA A 458 7.91 -9.87 -24.05
N LEU A 459 7.86 -10.64 -22.96
CA LEU A 459 6.74 -10.60 -22.01
C LEU A 459 6.59 -9.22 -21.37
N ARG A 460 7.70 -8.58 -20.97
CA ARG A 460 7.69 -7.23 -20.42
C ARG A 460 7.11 -6.22 -21.40
N ARG A 461 7.56 -6.21 -22.67
CA ARG A 461 7.04 -5.29 -23.69
C ARG A 461 5.55 -5.51 -23.97
N ALA A 462 5.13 -6.77 -24.13
CA ALA A 462 3.72 -7.09 -24.35
C ALA A 462 2.85 -6.67 -23.16
N LEU A 463 3.30 -6.95 -21.93
CA LEU A 463 2.63 -6.55 -20.69
C LEU A 463 2.52 -5.03 -20.57
N THR A 464 3.58 -4.27 -20.89
CA THR A 464 3.54 -2.81 -20.88
C THR A 464 2.43 -2.31 -21.80
N GLU A 465 2.34 -2.80 -23.05
CA GLU A 465 1.29 -2.33 -23.95
C GLU A 465 -0.12 -2.73 -23.47
N VAL A 466 -0.31 -3.91 -22.85
CA VAL A 466 -1.59 -4.24 -22.22
C VAL A 466 -1.95 -3.23 -21.12
N LEU A 467 -1.01 -2.89 -20.23
CA LEU A 467 -1.23 -1.93 -19.14
C LEU A 467 -1.46 -0.49 -19.63
N VAL A 468 -0.82 -0.08 -20.73
CA VAL A 468 -1.00 1.25 -21.32
C VAL A 468 -2.41 1.45 -21.86
N HIS A 469 -3.03 0.41 -22.43
CA HIS A 469 -4.41 0.45 -22.93
C HIS A 469 -5.44 -0.04 -21.91
N PHE A 470 -5.03 -0.22 -20.65
CA PHE A 470 -5.87 -0.78 -19.61
C PHE A 470 -6.82 0.29 -19.03
N PRO A 471 -8.15 0.13 -19.13
CA PRO A 471 -9.07 1.26 -18.95
C PRO A 471 -9.67 1.36 -17.53
N VAL A 472 -9.28 0.48 -16.60
CA VAL A 472 -9.76 0.47 -15.21
C VAL A 472 -8.58 0.29 -14.26
N TYR A 473 -8.82 0.43 -12.96
CA TYR A 473 -7.80 0.20 -11.94
C TYR A 473 -7.25 -1.23 -11.96
N ARG A 474 -8.10 -2.25 -11.97
CA ARG A 474 -7.68 -3.66 -12.01
C ARG A 474 -8.80 -4.61 -12.44
N LEU A 475 -8.43 -5.86 -12.70
CA LEU A 475 -9.36 -7.00 -12.78
C LEU A 475 -9.52 -7.69 -11.42
N TYR A 476 -10.46 -8.64 -11.36
CA TYR A 476 -10.71 -9.52 -10.20
C TYR A 476 -10.72 -11.00 -10.62
N ILE A 477 -9.60 -11.44 -11.21
CA ILE A 477 -9.29 -12.82 -11.61
C ILE A 477 -9.27 -13.73 -10.39
N THR A 478 -10.10 -14.77 -10.41
CA THR A 478 -10.17 -15.78 -9.35
C THR A 478 -9.59 -17.13 -9.82
N PRO A 479 -9.50 -18.16 -8.95
CA PRO A 479 -9.24 -19.52 -9.42
C PRO A 479 -10.24 -20.01 -10.48
N GLY A 480 -11.44 -19.43 -10.54
CA GLY A 480 -12.43 -19.70 -11.58
C GLY A 480 -12.19 -19.00 -12.92
N GLY A 481 -11.15 -18.16 -13.04
CA GLY A 481 -10.92 -17.29 -14.20
C GLY A 481 -11.56 -15.91 -14.04
N ARG A 482 -11.65 -15.19 -15.17
CA ARG A 482 -12.34 -13.89 -15.28
C ARG A 482 -13.84 -14.08 -15.48
N ASN A 483 -14.64 -13.16 -14.97
CA ASN A 483 -16.05 -13.08 -15.33
C ASN A 483 -16.25 -12.33 -16.66
N ALA A 484 -17.49 -12.20 -17.10
CA ALA A 484 -17.83 -11.54 -18.37
C ALA A 484 -17.46 -10.04 -18.42
N GLU A 485 -17.47 -9.35 -17.28
CA GLU A 485 -17.07 -7.93 -17.21
C GLU A 485 -15.56 -7.78 -17.32
N ASP A 486 -14.80 -8.53 -16.51
CA ASP A 486 -13.33 -8.55 -16.59
C ASP A 486 -12.83 -9.00 -17.97
N LYS A 487 -13.55 -9.93 -18.61
CA LYS A 487 -13.26 -10.32 -19.99
C LYS A 487 -13.41 -9.14 -20.95
N ARG A 488 -14.51 -8.38 -20.91
CA ARG A 488 -14.71 -7.22 -21.79
C ARG A 488 -13.64 -6.15 -21.58
N ILE A 489 -13.26 -5.89 -20.33
CA ILE A 489 -12.22 -4.93 -19.97
C ILE A 489 -10.86 -5.38 -20.53
N LEU A 490 -10.50 -6.64 -20.35
CA LEU A 490 -9.23 -7.12 -20.88
C LEU A 490 -9.25 -7.20 -22.41
N ASP A 491 -10.35 -7.60 -23.04
CA ASP A 491 -10.49 -7.59 -24.50
C ASP A 491 -10.25 -6.19 -25.09
N TRP A 492 -10.72 -5.13 -24.42
CA TRP A 492 -10.39 -3.74 -24.78
C TRP A 492 -8.88 -3.51 -24.74
N ALA A 493 -8.24 -3.80 -23.61
CA ALA A 493 -6.82 -3.55 -23.42
C ALA A 493 -5.96 -4.35 -24.42
N LEU A 494 -6.30 -5.62 -24.66
CA LEU A 494 -5.64 -6.48 -25.63
C LEU A 494 -5.84 -5.96 -27.06
N ALA A 495 -7.04 -5.47 -27.42
CA ALA A 495 -7.28 -4.86 -28.73
C ALA A 495 -6.43 -3.59 -28.94
N GLY A 496 -6.26 -2.78 -27.90
CA GLY A 496 -5.32 -1.66 -27.87
C GLY A 496 -3.87 -2.12 -28.07
N ALA A 497 -3.42 -3.08 -27.25
CA ALA A 497 -2.07 -3.61 -27.30
C ALA A 497 -1.72 -4.21 -28.67
N ARG A 498 -2.65 -4.94 -29.33
CA ARG A 498 -2.44 -5.50 -30.69
C ARG A 498 -2.10 -4.44 -31.74
N ARG A 499 -2.54 -3.18 -31.54
CA ARG A 499 -2.24 -2.06 -32.46
C ARG A 499 -0.85 -1.46 -32.23
N THR A 500 -0.26 -1.65 -31.04
CA THR A 500 0.99 -0.98 -30.66
C THR A 500 2.18 -1.94 -30.46
N VAL A 501 1.95 -3.23 -30.22
CA VAL A 501 3.02 -4.24 -30.19
C VAL A 501 3.57 -4.56 -31.59
N ARG A 502 4.77 -5.14 -31.63
CA ARG A 502 5.37 -5.64 -32.87
C ARG A 502 4.53 -6.80 -33.43
N ALA A 503 4.55 -6.99 -34.74
CA ALA A 503 3.84 -8.10 -35.38
C ALA A 503 4.25 -9.47 -34.82
N THR A 504 5.53 -9.65 -34.49
CA THR A 504 6.08 -10.87 -33.87
C THR A 504 5.63 -11.12 -32.44
N GLU A 505 5.06 -10.11 -31.77
CA GLU A 505 4.59 -10.18 -30.38
C GLU A 505 3.08 -10.39 -30.27
N ARG A 506 2.35 -10.40 -31.40
CA ARG A 506 0.89 -10.65 -31.38
C ARG A 506 0.51 -12.00 -30.75
N PRO A 507 1.23 -13.11 -30.98
CA PRO A 507 0.94 -14.38 -30.29
C PRO A 507 1.06 -14.27 -28.76
N LEU A 508 1.93 -13.39 -28.25
CA LEU A 508 2.02 -13.15 -26.81
C LEU A 508 0.76 -12.50 -26.25
N ILE A 509 0.08 -11.65 -27.01
CA ILE A 509 -1.16 -11.02 -26.56
C ILE A 509 -2.26 -12.09 -26.37
N ASP A 510 -2.32 -13.08 -27.26
CA ASP A 510 -3.28 -14.19 -27.12
C ASP A 510 -2.93 -15.10 -25.94
N LEU A 511 -1.63 -15.31 -25.68
CA LEU A 511 -1.20 -16.02 -24.46
C LEU A 511 -1.52 -15.23 -23.19
N LEU A 512 -1.33 -13.91 -23.18
CA LEU A 512 -1.73 -13.07 -22.04
C LEU A 512 -3.24 -13.11 -21.81
N ASP A 513 -4.05 -13.19 -22.86
CA ASP A 513 -5.50 -13.40 -22.73
C ASP A 513 -5.81 -14.70 -21.98
N ALA A 514 -5.28 -15.83 -22.46
CA ALA A 514 -5.44 -17.12 -21.79
C ALA A 514 -4.88 -17.05 -20.35
N TRP A 515 -3.72 -16.43 -20.18
CA TRP A 515 -3.00 -16.39 -18.92
C TRP A 515 -3.62 -15.45 -17.88
N LEU A 516 -4.28 -14.38 -18.25
CA LEU A 516 -4.84 -13.48 -17.24
C LEU A 516 -6.27 -13.89 -16.84
N GLY A 517 -6.60 -15.18 -16.91
CA GLY A 517 -7.88 -15.75 -16.48
C GLY A 517 -8.87 -16.07 -17.60
N GLY A 518 -8.41 -16.15 -18.85
CA GLY A 518 -9.21 -16.71 -19.96
C GLY A 518 -9.37 -18.22 -19.82
N GLU A 519 -8.30 -18.89 -19.40
CA GLU A 519 -8.36 -20.25 -18.88
C GLU A 519 -8.41 -20.21 -17.35
N ALA A 520 -9.41 -20.89 -16.77
CA ALA A 520 -9.61 -20.92 -15.33
C ALA A 520 -8.44 -21.63 -14.62
N PRO A 521 -7.68 -20.96 -13.73
CA PRO A 521 -6.53 -21.59 -13.09
C PRO A 521 -6.85 -22.90 -12.35
N ARG A 522 -8.07 -23.06 -11.82
CA ARG A 522 -8.51 -24.28 -11.13
C ARG A 522 -8.55 -25.54 -11.99
N SER A 523 -8.66 -25.42 -13.32
CA SER A 523 -8.63 -26.58 -14.23
C SER A 523 -7.22 -27.05 -14.55
N LEU A 524 -6.19 -26.30 -14.16
CA LEU A 524 -4.80 -26.59 -14.46
C LEU A 524 -4.14 -27.49 -13.41
N PRO A 525 -3.08 -28.24 -13.78
CA PRO A 525 -2.26 -28.99 -12.84
C PRO A 525 -1.73 -28.11 -11.69
N PRO A 526 -1.52 -28.64 -10.47
CA PRO A 526 -1.22 -27.84 -9.28
C PRO A 526 -0.03 -26.87 -9.43
N ALA A 527 1.06 -27.32 -10.05
CA ALA A 527 2.25 -26.48 -10.25
C ALA A 527 1.96 -25.31 -11.21
N THR A 528 1.32 -25.57 -12.35
CA THR A 528 0.94 -24.54 -13.32
C THR A 528 -0.11 -23.61 -12.72
N ARG A 529 -1.12 -24.14 -12.01
CA ARG A 529 -2.13 -23.35 -11.29
C ARG A 529 -1.49 -22.33 -10.36
N ARG A 530 -0.47 -22.72 -9.59
CA ARG A 530 0.23 -21.83 -8.66
C ARG A 530 0.90 -20.66 -9.40
N GLU A 531 1.64 -20.93 -10.47
CA GLU A 531 2.28 -19.86 -11.27
C GLU A 531 1.24 -18.96 -11.94
N ARG A 532 0.15 -19.52 -12.46
CA ARG A 532 -0.94 -18.79 -13.12
C ARG A 532 -1.63 -17.83 -12.14
N LEU A 533 -1.92 -18.29 -10.92
CA LEU A 533 -2.49 -17.45 -9.86
C LEU A 533 -1.50 -16.37 -9.40
N SER A 534 -0.22 -16.72 -9.23
CA SER A 534 0.83 -15.75 -8.87
C SER A 534 0.96 -14.63 -9.91
N ALA A 535 0.96 -14.98 -11.20
CA ALA A 535 1.00 -14.00 -12.30
C ALA A 535 -0.25 -13.12 -12.33
N ALA A 536 -1.45 -13.70 -12.14
CA ALA A 536 -2.69 -12.95 -12.07
C ALA A 536 -2.73 -11.98 -10.88
N ILE A 537 -2.31 -12.42 -9.69
CA ILE A 537 -2.23 -11.57 -8.49
C ILE A 537 -1.30 -10.38 -8.75
N ARG A 538 -0.08 -10.64 -9.25
CA ARG A 538 0.90 -9.58 -9.55
C ARG A 538 0.42 -8.60 -10.62
N PHE A 539 -0.21 -9.08 -11.69
CA PHE A 539 -0.82 -8.22 -12.70
C PHE A 539 -1.87 -7.28 -12.10
N GLN A 540 -2.75 -7.81 -11.25
CA GLN A 540 -3.80 -7.02 -10.62
C GLN A 540 -3.25 -6.02 -9.60
N GLN A 541 -2.18 -6.38 -8.89
CA GLN A 541 -1.50 -5.49 -7.93
C GLN A 541 -0.57 -4.47 -8.61
N LEU A 542 -0.23 -4.65 -9.89
CA LEU A 542 0.50 -3.68 -10.71
C LEU A 542 -0.44 -2.72 -11.46
N SER A 543 -1.57 -3.22 -11.97
CA SER A 543 -2.52 -2.38 -12.73
C SER A 543 -3.09 -1.24 -11.88
N ALA A 544 -3.45 -1.50 -10.62
CA ALA A 544 -4.00 -0.48 -9.72
C ALA A 544 -3.05 0.71 -9.47
N PRO A 545 -1.79 0.53 -9.03
CA PRO A 545 -0.85 1.65 -8.90
C PRO A 545 -0.53 2.30 -10.25
N THR A 546 -0.51 1.53 -11.34
CA THR A 546 -0.30 2.11 -12.68
C THR A 546 -1.41 3.12 -12.99
N ALA A 547 -2.68 2.79 -12.75
CA ALA A 547 -3.80 3.69 -12.96
C ALA A 547 -3.68 4.95 -12.09
N ALA A 548 -3.49 4.80 -10.78
CA ALA A 548 -3.39 5.93 -9.85
C ALA A 548 -2.24 6.89 -10.20
N LYS A 549 -1.01 6.36 -10.32
CA LYS A 549 0.18 7.20 -10.51
C LYS A 549 0.21 7.86 -11.90
N SER A 550 -0.32 7.19 -12.93
CA SER A 550 -0.33 7.74 -14.29
C SER A 550 -1.47 8.71 -14.54
N VAL A 551 -2.66 8.45 -14.02
CA VAL A 551 -3.84 9.28 -14.26
C VAL A 551 -3.88 10.40 -13.22
N GLU A 552 -3.95 10.04 -11.94
CA GLU A 552 -4.25 10.99 -10.87
C GLU A 552 -3.07 11.87 -10.49
N ASP A 553 -1.86 11.30 -10.49
CA ASP A 553 -0.64 12.01 -10.07
C ASP A 553 0.20 12.51 -11.24
N THR A 554 -0.20 12.22 -12.48
CA THR A 554 0.54 12.66 -13.68
C THR A 554 -0.36 13.32 -14.72
N ALA A 555 -1.29 12.58 -15.35
CA ALA A 555 -2.09 13.11 -16.45
C ALA A 555 -3.01 14.26 -16.02
N PHE A 556 -3.59 14.20 -14.80
CA PHE A 556 -4.38 15.30 -14.21
C PHE A 556 -3.60 16.60 -14.05
N TYR A 557 -2.27 16.53 -13.95
CA TYR A 557 -1.42 17.71 -13.84
C TYR A 557 -0.82 18.16 -15.19
N ARG A 558 -1.11 17.43 -16.27
CA ARG A 558 -0.65 17.74 -17.63
C ARG A 558 -1.78 18.11 -18.59
N TYR A 559 -3.01 17.68 -18.28
CA TYR A 559 -4.20 17.96 -19.08
C TYR A 559 -5.00 19.12 -18.51
N GLY A 560 -4.77 20.34 -19.02
CA GLY A 560 -5.31 21.58 -18.44
C GLY A 560 -6.62 22.08 -19.04
N ARG A 561 -7.37 21.29 -19.84
CA ARG A 561 -8.60 21.74 -20.50
C ARG A 561 -9.58 22.40 -19.53
N LEU A 562 -9.87 21.72 -18.43
CA LEU A 562 -10.66 22.26 -17.33
C LEU A 562 -10.42 21.45 -16.05
N ILE A 563 -9.60 21.98 -15.13
CA ILE A 563 -9.05 21.22 -14.00
C ILE A 563 -10.07 20.87 -12.91
N SER A 564 -11.30 21.39 -12.95
CA SER A 564 -12.41 20.93 -12.09
C SER A 564 -12.84 19.49 -12.38
N ARG A 565 -12.48 18.94 -13.56
CA ARG A 565 -12.68 17.54 -13.92
C ARG A 565 -11.47 16.65 -13.64
N ASN A 566 -10.35 17.23 -13.19
CA ASN A 566 -9.12 16.49 -12.85
C ASN A 566 -9.12 16.16 -11.36
N GLU A 567 -9.93 15.17 -11.00
CA GLU A 567 -10.17 14.77 -9.62
C GLU A 567 -10.15 13.24 -9.46
N VAL A 568 -9.79 12.74 -8.28
CA VAL A 568 -9.73 11.32 -7.96
C VAL A 568 -11.05 10.64 -8.32
N GLY A 569 -10.97 9.58 -9.13
CA GLY A 569 -12.13 8.87 -9.68
C GLY A 569 -12.92 9.55 -10.81
N ALA A 570 -12.52 10.74 -11.24
CA ALA A 570 -13.07 11.37 -12.43
C ALA A 570 -12.36 10.91 -13.71
N ASP A 571 -13.10 10.93 -14.82
CA ASP A 571 -12.53 10.85 -16.17
C ASP A 571 -12.62 12.23 -16.84
N PRO A 572 -11.50 12.99 -16.95
CA PRO A 572 -11.46 14.26 -17.64
C PRO A 572 -11.86 14.20 -19.11
N GLY A 573 -11.79 13.03 -19.75
CA GLY A 573 -12.31 12.80 -21.10
C GLY A 573 -13.82 12.90 -21.18
N ARG A 574 -14.53 12.63 -20.07
CA ARG A 574 -15.97 12.87 -19.92
C ARG A 574 -16.20 14.27 -19.34
N PHE A 575 -16.41 15.24 -20.22
CA PHE A 575 -16.49 16.66 -19.85
C PHE A 575 -17.69 16.97 -18.94
N ALA A 576 -18.89 16.54 -19.32
CA ALA A 576 -20.13 16.75 -18.58
C ALA A 576 -20.99 15.48 -18.50
N VAL A 577 -21.93 15.47 -17.55
CA VAL A 577 -22.92 14.40 -17.34
C VAL A 577 -24.31 14.98 -17.50
N THR A 578 -25.16 14.36 -18.31
CA THR A 578 -26.54 14.81 -18.44
C THR A 578 -27.34 14.54 -17.17
N PRO A 579 -28.36 15.36 -16.83
CA PRO A 579 -29.23 15.08 -15.68
C PRO A 579 -29.87 13.68 -15.73
N ALA A 580 -30.24 13.20 -16.92
CA ALA A 580 -30.76 11.85 -17.11
C ALA A 580 -29.73 10.77 -16.77
N GLY A 581 -28.46 10.97 -17.15
CA GLY A 581 -27.33 10.11 -16.80
C GLY A 581 -27.10 10.07 -15.29
N PHE A 582 -27.07 11.23 -14.64
CA PHE A 582 -26.96 11.35 -13.17
C PHE A 582 -28.09 10.62 -12.44
N HIS A 583 -29.35 10.79 -12.88
CA HIS A 583 -30.46 10.07 -12.27
C HIS A 583 -30.41 8.55 -12.51
N ALA A 584 -29.83 8.09 -13.62
CA ALA A 584 -29.64 6.67 -13.88
C ALA A 584 -28.60 6.05 -12.92
N THR A 585 -27.46 6.72 -12.70
CA THR A 585 -26.46 6.24 -11.74
C THR A 585 -26.97 6.30 -10.30
N ALA A 586 -27.69 7.36 -9.92
CA ALA A 586 -28.34 7.47 -8.61
C ALA A 586 -29.32 6.31 -8.35
N ARG A 587 -30.15 5.94 -9.33
CA ARG A 587 -31.06 4.77 -9.22
C ARG A 587 -30.29 3.45 -9.12
N ALA A 588 -29.21 3.28 -9.89
CA ALA A 588 -28.38 2.09 -9.82
C ALA A 588 -27.71 1.93 -8.45
N ARG A 589 -27.19 3.02 -7.87
CA ARG A 589 -26.63 3.06 -6.52
C ARG A 589 -27.69 2.72 -5.47
N ALA A 590 -28.86 3.36 -5.53
CA ALA A 590 -29.96 3.07 -4.60
C ALA A 590 -30.40 1.60 -4.63
N LYS A 591 -30.34 0.94 -5.80
CA LYS A 591 -30.67 -0.48 -5.95
C LYS A 591 -29.58 -1.41 -5.39
N ASN A 592 -28.32 -1.13 -5.70
CA ASN A 592 -27.23 -2.09 -5.47
C ASN A 592 -26.47 -1.82 -4.16
N PHE A 593 -26.30 -0.55 -3.79
CA PHE A 593 -25.53 -0.09 -2.64
C PHE A 593 -26.23 1.12 -1.96
N PRO A 594 -27.43 0.93 -1.37
CA PRO A 594 -28.20 2.03 -0.77
C PRO A 594 -27.51 2.71 0.43
N ARG A 595 -26.45 2.10 0.96
CA ARG A 595 -25.64 2.60 2.07
C ARG A 595 -24.26 3.10 1.64
N ALA A 596 -24.00 3.25 0.33
CA ALA A 596 -22.75 3.81 -0.17
C ALA A 596 -22.59 5.26 0.28
N LEU A 597 -21.35 5.70 0.50
CA LEU A 597 -21.08 7.10 0.78
C LEU A 597 -21.26 7.95 -0.48
N LEU A 598 -21.77 9.16 -0.29
CA LEU A 598 -21.85 10.20 -1.31
C LEU A 598 -20.86 11.29 -0.90
N ALA A 599 -19.67 11.28 -1.48
CA ALA A 599 -18.62 12.22 -1.12
C ALA A 599 -18.53 13.37 -2.13
N THR A 600 -18.31 14.57 -1.61
CA THR A 600 -17.91 15.76 -2.39
C THR A 600 -16.52 16.24 -1.99
N ALA A 601 -16.02 15.87 -0.82
CA ALA A 601 -14.63 16.09 -0.42
C ALA A 601 -14.11 14.92 0.42
N THR A 602 -12.84 14.56 0.22
CA THR A 602 -12.11 13.55 1.00
C THR A 602 -10.79 14.13 1.52
N HIS A 603 -9.88 13.32 2.06
CA HIS A 603 -8.52 13.79 2.37
C HIS A 603 -7.54 13.62 1.18
N ASP A 604 -7.94 12.90 0.12
CA ASP A 604 -7.08 12.65 -1.06
C ASP A 604 -7.54 13.39 -2.32
N HIS A 605 -8.63 14.16 -2.24
CA HIS A 605 -9.10 14.97 -3.36
C HIS A 605 -7.97 15.93 -3.79
N LYS A 606 -7.85 16.16 -5.10
CA LYS A 606 -6.87 17.09 -5.66
C LYS A 606 -7.27 18.53 -5.37
N ARG A 607 -8.57 18.86 -5.38
CA ARG A 607 -9.12 20.20 -5.09
C ARG A 607 -10.41 20.13 -4.28
N GLY A 608 -10.63 21.03 -3.32
CA GLY A 608 -11.87 21.04 -2.51
C GLY A 608 -13.13 21.27 -3.35
N GLU A 609 -14.29 20.83 -2.83
CA GLU A 609 -15.57 20.90 -3.54
C GLU A 609 -15.93 22.30 -4.04
N ASP A 610 -15.77 23.32 -3.21
CA ASP A 610 -16.04 24.72 -3.57
C ASP A 610 -15.09 25.24 -4.65
N THR A 611 -13.81 24.84 -4.58
CA THR A 611 -12.81 25.19 -5.60
C THR A 611 -13.19 24.59 -6.95
N ARG A 612 -13.62 23.31 -6.97
CA ARG A 612 -14.07 22.67 -8.21
C ARG A 612 -15.35 23.30 -8.73
N ALA A 613 -16.32 23.60 -7.87
CA ALA A 613 -17.56 24.27 -8.25
C ALA A 613 -17.30 25.64 -8.89
N ARG A 614 -16.40 26.44 -8.31
CA ARG A 614 -16.01 27.74 -8.87
C ARG A 614 -15.35 27.63 -10.24
N ILE A 615 -14.48 26.63 -10.44
CA ILE A 615 -13.80 26.40 -11.72
C ILE A 615 -14.76 25.85 -12.77
N ALA A 616 -15.76 25.05 -12.37
CA ALA A 616 -16.75 24.49 -13.29
C ALA A 616 -17.54 25.58 -14.06
N VAL A 617 -17.77 26.75 -13.45
CA VAL A 617 -18.42 27.92 -14.09
C VAL A 617 -17.69 28.36 -15.37
N LEU A 618 -16.38 28.11 -15.50
CA LEU A 618 -15.65 28.42 -16.74
C LEU A 618 -16.19 27.65 -17.96
N SER A 619 -16.93 26.55 -17.75
CA SER A 619 -17.65 25.86 -18.82
C SER A 619 -18.87 26.62 -19.34
N GLU A 620 -19.46 27.52 -18.55
CA GLU A 620 -20.61 28.35 -18.94
C GLU A 620 -20.18 29.63 -19.68
N ILE A 621 -18.97 30.11 -19.41
CA ILE A 621 -18.41 31.37 -19.97
C ILE A 621 -17.08 31.17 -20.71
N PRO A 622 -16.98 30.21 -21.65
CA PRO A 622 -15.70 29.82 -22.24
C PRO A 622 -15.04 30.93 -23.07
N ASP A 623 -15.83 31.78 -23.74
CA ASP A 623 -15.31 32.89 -24.55
C ASP A 623 -14.71 34.01 -23.69
N GLU A 624 -15.38 34.35 -22.57
CA GLU A 624 -14.86 35.32 -21.59
C GLU A 624 -13.56 34.80 -20.97
N TRP A 625 -13.54 33.51 -20.62
CA TRP A 625 -12.33 32.87 -20.10
C TRP A 625 -11.18 32.90 -21.12
N ALA A 626 -11.44 32.54 -22.38
CA ALA A 626 -10.44 32.60 -23.45
C ALA A 626 -9.88 34.02 -23.64
N ALA A 627 -10.73 35.05 -23.60
CA ALA A 627 -10.30 36.44 -23.70
C ALA A 627 -9.38 36.83 -22.53
N VAL A 628 -9.70 36.39 -21.30
CA VAL A 628 -8.90 36.64 -20.11
C VAL A 628 -7.55 35.92 -20.19
N VAL A 629 -7.52 34.64 -20.55
CA VAL A 629 -6.27 33.85 -20.71
C VAL A 629 -5.36 34.48 -21.75
N ASN A 630 -5.90 34.80 -22.93
CA ASN A 630 -5.13 35.42 -24.02
C ASN A 630 -4.57 36.80 -23.62
N ARG A 631 -5.31 37.58 -22.83
CA ARG A 631 -4.81 38.85 -22.29
C ARG A 631 -3.67 38.60 -21.31
N TRP A 632 -3.83 37.70 -20.35
CA TRP A 632 -2.81 37.40 -19.35
C TRP A 632 -1.53 36.81 -19.94
N ALA A 633 -1.63 35.98 -20.99
CA ALA A 633 -0.45 35.39 -21.65
C ALA A 633 0.39 36.40 -22.45
N ARG A 634 -0.16 37.59 -22.75
CA ARG A 634 0.55 38.68 -23.44
C ARG A 634 1.19 39.69 -22.49
N LEU A 635 0.80 39.67 -21.21
CA LEU A 635 1.42 40.47 -20.15
C LEU A 635 2.70 39.78 -19.68
#